data_AF-A0A6P2CQT5-F1
#
_entry.id   AF-A0A6P2CQT5-F1
#
_cell.length_a   1.000
_cell.length_b   1.000
_cell.length_c   1.000
_cell.angle_alpha   90.00
_cell.angle_beta   90.00
_cell.angle_gamma   90.00
#
_symmetry.space_group_name_H-M   'P 1'
#
loop_
_entity.id
_entity.type
_entity.pdbx_description
1 polymer ?
#
loop_
_entity_poly.entity_id
_entity_poly.type
_entity_poly.pdbx_seq_one_letter_code
_entity_poly.pdbx_strand_id
1 'polypeptide(L)'
;MAYPEKQLDKITGTLQNVIFSSTDSYFKILSVHIEESTLEDWQEPEMITTGTFADVQEGSVYGFYGTMVRHPKYGQQFKVDHYENELPPDENGLIKYLASGQFSGIGKKTAEKIVDHLGLNAVNLILDDAKILDGIVKTETAKKLARTLQLNMGLERLFQISNQFGIGADIAGRLFDQYGNEAQDILTQDPYRLVFEFDGISFKKADDVGRKIGVATFDKRRMQAAVYATMMNVSFQSGHVFLSYDQLLLSTAQTIHDQRNEVVVQIKQAVKNLIQSNILVDDNGRFYAQSLYNAEKNTATNLKRLLQTHSSLDITANDIDENFVTPGQMVLDDTQIDAVKAGLKSQIFLLTGGPGTGKTTIIRTMVATWKKIVQNRAKFSDDNKDFLKQYKVRMASPTGRAAKRMTEVTGYDASTIHRLLGIADLDEPEFNADNPIAGGLLIIDEASMLDIELTSKLFSAVPNGMKVIIVGDSDQLPSVGPGNVLEDLVTSGDIPHVELQVIYRQGRGSSITKLATHIKQGELPADFITNQSDRSSFMVKAEQVPQAVQQVVRLAIKKGYTQDDLQILTPMYKTSAGVTALNQMAQNLFNPLKPTQKTLQFGTTIFRRGDKVLQLENDSERDVYNGDMGKITAIQYKHDVGNDDKEDRLVVDFDGKELTYPKKNLKQLSLAYATTVHKAQGNEFQLVIMVLTNNFGVMLNRNLLYTGITRAKSALILVGEYAAFERASRAAVPKRFTFLQQRLSDNTNDFKSDFISEDMPVISEPSTNYLTVAMIKSDEVDPMIGMKNITPFDFM
;
A
#
# COMPACT_ATOMS: atom_id res chain seq x y z
N MET A 1 -0.16 17.26 -33.51
CA MET A 1 1.13 17.88 -33.16
C MET A 1 2.01 16.79 -32.59
N ALA A 2 3.00 16.33 -33.36
CA ALA A 2 3.97 15.37 -32.87
C ALA A 2 4.77 16.02 -31.73
N TYR A 3 4.88 15.36 -30.59
CA TYR A 3 5.84 15.74 -29.57
C TYR A 3 7.25 15.66 -30.19
N PRO A 4 8.19 16.54 -29.85
CA PRO A 4 9.57 16.35 -30.28
C PRO A 4 10.05 15.01 -29.70
N GLU A 5 10.35 14.04 -30.56
CA GLU A 5 11.08 12.86 -30.13
C GLU A 5 12.35 13.34 -29.45
N LYS A 6 12.51 12.98 -28.18
CA LYS A 6 13.74 13.25 -27.46
C LYS A 6 14.81 12.45 -28.19
N GLN A 7 15.67 13.12 -28.95
CA GLN A 7 16.74 12.48 -29.71
C GLN A 7 17.68 11.84 -28.69
N LEU A 8 17.60 10.52 -28.55
CA LEU A 8 18.44 9.74 -27.65
C LEU A 8 19.82 9.60 -28.29
N ASP A 9 20.86 9.64 -27.47
CA ASP A 9 22.20 9.30 -27.92
C ASP A 9 22.26 7.81 -28.22
N LYS A 10 23.10 7.39 -29.18
CA LYS A 10 23.37 5.99 -29.53
C LYS A 10 24.84 5.65 -29.26
N ILE A 11 25.07 4.46 -28.72
CA ILE A 11 26.37 3.82 -28.63
C ILE A 11 26.25 2.42 -29.20
N THR A 12 27.04 2.09 -30.21
CA THR A 12 27.22 0.73 -30.70
C THR A 12 28.53 0.19 -30.13
N GLY A 13 28.50 -1.01 -29.54
CA GLY A 13 29.72 -1.59 -29.00
C GLY A 13 29.60 -3.02 -28.51
N THR A 14 30.74 -3.69 -28.43
CA THR A 14 30.87 -5.05 -27.93
C THR A 14 30.75 -5.08 -26.40
N LEU A 15 29.82 -5.89 -25.87
CA LEU A 15 29.70 -6.14 -24.43
C LEU A 15 30.92 -6.93 -23.92
N GLN A 16 31.76 -6.33 -23.09
CA GLN A 16 32.95 -6.98 -22.54
C GLN A 16 32.63 -7.83 -21.31
N ASN A 17 31.85 -7.29 -20.38
CA ASN A 17 31.55 -7.95 -19.10
C ASN A 17 30.21 -7.47 -18.52
N VAL A 18 29.44 -8.40 -17.94
CA VAL A 18 28.30 -8.07 -17.07
C VAL A 18 28.81 -7.83 -15.64
N ILE A 19 29.02 -6.55 -15.30
CA ILE A 19 29.54 -6.12 -14.00
C ILE A 19 28.56 -6.47 -12.86
N PHE A 20 27.26 -6.39 -13.12
CA PHE A 20 26.21 -6.69 -12.15
C PHE A 20 24.93 -7.13 -12.86
N SER A 21 24.22 -8.11 -12.29
CA SER A 21 22.87 -8.50 -12.67
C SER A 21 22.02 -8.65 -11.41
N SER A 22 20.84 -8.06 -11.38
CA SER A 22 19.90 -8.28 -10.27
C SER A 22 19.33 -9.70 -10.31
N THR A 23 18.99 -10.25 -9.14
CA THR A 23 18.37 -11.59 -8.99
C THR A 23 16.84 -11.51 -9.03
N ASP A 24 16.31 -10.32 -8.84
CA ASP A 24 14.91 -9.96 -8.59
C ASP A 24 14.37 -8.95 -9.61
N SER A 25 15.21 -8.52 -10.57
CA SER A 25 14.82 -7.66 -11.67
C SER A 25 15.73 -7.87 -12.88
N TYR A 26 15.31 -7.34 -14.02
CA TYR A 26 16.09 -7.34 -15.26
C TYR A 26 17.20 -6.27 -15.29
N PHE A 27 17.51 -5.61 -14.17
CA PHE A 27 18.53 -4.55 -14.13
C PHE A 27 19.95 -5.11 -14.22
N LYS A 28 20.77 -4.59 -15.14
CA LYS A 28 22.18 -4.96 -15.30
C LYS A 28 23.09 -3.74 -15.45
N ILE A 29 24.36 -3.91 -15.07
CA ILE A 29 25.46 -2.96 -15.33
C ILE A 29 26.45 -3.68 -16.23
N LEU A 30 26.75 -3.04 -17.37
CA LEU A 30 27.50 -3.61 -18.47
C LEU A 30 28.76 -2.78 -18.71
N SER A 31 29.87 -3.45 -19.01
CA SER A 31 31.07 -2.81 -19.56
C SER A 31 31.07 -3.00 -21.08
N VAL A 32 31.02 -1.91 -21.84
CA VAL A 32 30.88 -1.95 -23.31
C VAL A 32 32.10 -1.30 -23.94
N HIS A 33 32.74 -2.00 -24.87
CA HIS A 33 33.77 -1.42 -25.72
C HIS A 33 33.10 -0.72 -26.91
N ILE A 34 33.28 0.60 -27.01
CA ILE A 34 32.59 1.44 -27.99
C ILE A 34 33.24 1.26 -29.37
N GLU A 35 32.42 0.94 -30.36
CA GLU A 35 32.82 0.89 -31.77
C GLU A 35 32.36 2.15 -32.51
N GLU A 36 31.11 2.56 -32.26
CA GLU A 36 30.54 3.80 -32.80
C GLU A 36 29.72 4.51 -31.72
N SER A 37 29.70 5.85 -31.74
CA SER A 37 28.89 6.62 -30.81
C SER A 37 28.47 7.96 -31.40
N THR A 38 27.28 8.43 -31.02
CA THR A 38 26.82 9.80 -31.31
C THR A 38 27.21 10.80 -30.22
N LEU A 39 27.94 10.37 -29.18
CA LEU A 39 28.37 11.23 -28.08
C LEU A 39 29.54 12.11 -28.52
N GLU A 40 29.35 13.44 -28.51
CA GLU A 40 30.40 14.40 -28.89
C GLU A 40 31.53 14.50 -27.86
N ASP A 41 31.24 14.25 -26.57
CA ASP A 41 32.14 14.53 -25.45
C ASP A 41 32.82 13.29 -24.83
N TRP A 42 32.72 12.10 -25.45
CA TRP A 42 33.30 10.87 -24.91
C TRP A 42 34.37 10.27 -25.83
N GLN A 43 35.60 10.14 -25.34
CA GLN A 43 36.75 9.66 -26.12
C GLN A 43 37.36 8.36 -25.61
N GLU A 44 36.87 7.81 -24.50
CA GLU A 44 37.38 6.54 -23.96
C GLU A 44 36.79 5.37 -24.74
N PRO A 45 37.59 4.32 -25.05
CA PRO A 45 37.14 3.17 -25.82
C PRO A 45 36.20 2.25 -25.05
N GLU A 46 36.04 2.45 -23.74
CA GLU A 46 35.10 1.71 -22.90
C GLU A 46 34.08 2.66 -22.26
N MET A 47 32.85 2.17 -22.11
CA MET A 47 31.79 2.85 -21.39
C MET A 47 31.03 1.88 -20.48
N ILE A 48 30.72 2.38 -19.28
CA ILE A 48 29.83 1.69 -18.36
C ILE A 48 28.40 2.03 -18.72
N THR A 49 27.64 1.00 -19.03
CA THR A 49 26.29 1.08 -19.56
C THR A 49 25.33 0.45 -18.56
N THR A 50 24.28 1.18 -18.18
CA THR A 50 23.36 0.77 -17.10
C THR A 50 21.93 0.81 -17.61
N GLY A 51 21.12 -0.16 -17.23
CA GLY A 51 19.77 -0.27 -17.77
C GLY A 51 19.10 -1.56 -17.36
N THR A 52 17.95 -1.80 -17.97
CA THR A 52 17.22 -3.06 -17.81
C THR A 52 17.37 -3.84 -19.09
N PHE A 53 17.88 -5.05 -19.00
CA PHE A 53 18.22 -5.88 -20.13
C PHE A 53 17.67 -7.28 -19.90
N ALA A 54 17.25 -7.93 -20.98
CA ALA A 54 17.04 -9.37 -20.99
C ALA A 54 18.41 -10.07 -20.82
N ASP A 55 18.52 -11.33 -21.24
CA ASP A 55 19.81 -11.99 -21.23
C ASP A 55 20.76 -11.42 -22.29
N VAL A 56 21.75 -10.67 -21.80
CA VAL A 56 22.83 -10.06 -22.59
C VAL A 56 24.07 -10.93 -22.52
N GLN A 57 24.86 -10.89 -23.58
CA GLN A 57 25.98 -11.79 -23.76
C GLN A 57 27.31 -11.08 -23.97
N GLU A 58 28.31 -11.46 -23.18
CA GLU A 58 29.68 -11.04 -23.36
C GLU A 58 30.23 -11.48 -24.73
N GLY A 59 30.83 -10.54 -25.44
CA GLY A 59 31.36 -10.68 -26.79
C GLY A 59 30.36 -10.35 -27.90
N SER A 60 29.09 -10.08 -27.60
CA SER A 60 28.10 -9.65 -28.60
C SER A 60 28.08 -8.13 -28.76
N VAL A 61 27.74 -7.67 -29.97
CA VAL A 61 27.59 -6.24 -30.30
C VAL A 61 26.16 -5.80 -30.02
N TYR A 62 26.02 -4.64 -29.39
CA TYR A 62 24.72 -4.07 -29.06
C TYR A 62 24.67 -2.60 -29.46
N GLY A 63 23.52 -2.18 -29.98
CA GLY A 63 23.15 -0.79 -30.12
C GLY A 63 22.41 -0.32 -28.87
N PHE A 64 23.04 0.50 -28.04
CA PHE A 64 22.45 1.10 -26.85
C PHE A 64 21.96 2.50 -27.13
N TYR A 65 20.72 2.81 -26.75
CA TYR A 65 20.12 4.12 -26.92
C TYR A 65 19.72 4.67 -25.56
N GLY A 66 20.08 5.93 -25.28
CA GLY A 66 19.94 6.44 -23.94
C GLY A 66 20.50 7.84 -23.75
N THR A 67 20.90 8.13 -22.52
CA THR A 67 21.45 9.43 -22.14
C THR A 67 22.65 9.27 -21.23
N MET A 68 23.63 10.16 -21.39
CA MET A 68 24.74 10.24 -20.46
C MET A 68 24.29 10.74 -19.09
N VAL A 69 24.57 9.96 -18.07
CA VAL A 69 24.29 10.29 -16.67
C VAL A 69 25.59 10.27 -15.88
N ARG A 70 25.72 11.18 -14.92
CA ARG A 70 26.87 11.18 -14.01
C ARG A 70 26.49 10.49 -12.71
N HIS A 71 26.95 9.27 -12.51
CA HIS A 71 26.82 8.57 -11.25
C HIS A 71 27.76 9.18 -10.20
N PRO A 72 27.27 9.53 -8.99
CA PRO A 72 28.07 10.24 -7.97
C PRO A 72 29.37 9.55 -7.55
N LYS A 73 29.43 8.22 -7.69
CA LYS A 73 30.57 7.37 -7.25
C LYS A 73 31.36 6.73 -8.40
N TYR A 74 30.74 6.58 -9.58
CA TYR A 74 31.30 5.81 -10.69
C TYR A 74 31.59 6.66 -11.93
N GLY A 75 31.39 7.97 -11.83
CA GLY A 75 31.65 8.88 -12.94
C GLY A 75 30.53 8.83 -13.97
N GLN A 76 30.88 9.18 -15.20
CA GLN A 76 29.95 9.19 -16.33
C GLN A 76 29.59 7.75 -16.73
N GLN A 77 28.31 7.50 -16.95
CA GLN A 77 27.75 6.22 -17.38
C GLN A 77 26.69 6.49 -18.45
N PHE A 78 26.50 5.54 -19.34
CA PHE A 78 25.37 5.57 -20.26
C PHE A 78 24.17 4.92 -19.61
N LYS A 79 23.11 5.67 -19.40
CA LYS A 79 21.83 5.10 -18.97
C LYS A 79 21.04 4.73 -20.22
N VAL A 80 20.89 3.43 -20.43
CA VAL A 80 20.13 2.84 -21.54
C VAL A 80 18.64 2.95 -21.25
N ASP A 81 17.93 3.56 -22.19
CA ASP A 81 16.46 3.57 -22.22
C ASP A 81 15.93 2.40 -23.07
N HIS A 82 16.60 2.08 -24.19
CA HIS A 82 16.39 0.82 -24.91
C HIS A 82 17.69 0.34 -25.58
N TYR A 83 17.74 -0.94 -25.94
CA TYR A 83 18.87 -1.52 -26.65
C TYR A 83 18.38 -2.48 -27.74
N GLU A 84 19.25 -2.74 -28.69
CA GLU A 84 19.03 -3.70 -29.77
C GLU A 84 20.26 -4.62 -29.84
N ASN A 85 20.02 -5.93 -29.90
CA ASN A 85 21.05 -6.91 -30.13
C ASN A 85 21.40 -6.91 -31.62
N GLU A 86 22.60 -6.47 -31.96
CA GLU A 86 23.11 -6.65 -33.31
C GLU A 86 23.67 -8.07 -33.38
N LEU A 87 22.99 -8.94 -34.15
CA LEU A 87 23.44 -10.32 -34.38
C LEU A 87 24.95 -10.29 -34.70
N PRO A 88 25.76 -11.16 -34.09
CA PRO A 88 27.21 -11.08 -34.23
C PRO A 88 27.61 -11.04 -35.71
N PRO A 89 28.45 -10.08 -36.14
CA PRO A 89 28.76 -9.90 -37.56
C PRO A 89 29.63 -11.03 -38.13
N ASP A 90 30.18 -11.90 -37.26
CA ASP A 90 31.07 -12.98 -37.62
C ASP A 90 30.71 -14.34 -36.99
N GLU A 91 31.27 -15.40 -37.56
CA GLU A 91 30.99 -16.78 -37.17
C GLU A 91 31.44 -17.09 -35.74
N ASN A 92 32.55 -16.49 -35.29
CA ASN A 92 33.09 -16.72 -33.95
C ASN A 92 32.17 -16.16 -32.86
N GLY A 93 31.60 -14.98 -33.10
CA GLY A 93 30.61 -14.37 -32.23
C GLY A 93 29.34 -15.19 -32.15
N LEU A 94 28.85 -15.71 -33.29
CA LEU A 94 27.66 -16.55 -33.33
C LEU A 94 27.87 -17.91 -32.62
N ILE A 95 29.06 -18.50 -32.74
CA ILE A 95 29.44 -19.73 -32.02
C ILE A 95 29.47 -19.49 -30.51
N LYS A 96 30.07 -18.38 -30.06
CA LYS A 96 30.03 -18.00 -28.64
C LYS A 96 28.59 -17.77 -28.19
N TYR A 97 27.76 -17.15 -29.02
CA TYR A 97 26.35 -16.92 -28.74
C TYR A 97 25.59 -18.20 -28.42
N LEU A 98 25.60 -19.14 -29.35
CA LEU A 98 24.90 -20.42 -29.19
C LEU A 98 25.48 -21.31 -28.08
N ALA A 99 26.78 -21.18 -27.78
CA ALA A 99 27.46 -21.97 -26.73
C ALA A 99 27.36 -21.38 -25.31
N SER A 100 26.64 -20.28 -25.13
CA SER A 100 26.51 -19.60 -23.84
C SER A 100 25.63 -20.36 -22.85
N GLY A 101 25.75 -20.00 -21.56
CA GLY A 101 25.03 -20.66 -20.46
C GLY A 101 23.50 -20.62 -20.56
N GLN A 102 22.94 -19.74 -21.40
CA GLN A 102 21.49 -19.66 -21.64
C GLN A 102 20.94 -20.84 -22.46
N PHE A 103 21.77 -21.52 -23.27
CA PHE A 103 21.35 -22.62 -24.13
C PHE A 103 21.78 -23.98 -23.58
N SER A 104 20.98 -24.52 -22.66
CA SER A 104 21.24 -25.83 -22.04
C SER A 104 21.35 -26.95 -23.10
N GLY A 105 22.52 -27.58 -23.15
CA GLY A 105 22.81 -28.69 -24.08
C GLY A 105 23.51 -28.29 -25.38
N ILE A 106 23.81 -27.00 -25.60
CA ILE A 106 24.65 -26.52 -26.70
C ILE A 106 26.03 -26.14 -26.16
N GLY A 107 27.01 -27.03 -26.34
CA GLY A 107 28.42 -26.72 -26.05
C GLY A 107 29.12 -26.12 -27.28
N LYS A 108 30.33 -25.60 -27.11
CA LYS A 108 31.13 -24.97 -28.19
C LYS A 108 31.18 -25.79 -29.49
N LYS A 109 31.46 -27.11 -29.40
CA LYS A 109 31.50 -28.02 -30.57
C LYS A 109 30.15 -28.18 -31.28
N THR A 110 29.06 -28.07 -30.54
CA THR A 110 27.71 -28.16 -31.11
C THR A 110 27.34 -26.84 -31.77
N ALA A 111 27.69 -25.71 -31.15
CA ALA A 111 27.52 -24.38 -31.73
C ALA A 111 28.32 -24.23 -33.04
N GLU A 112 29.59 -24.68 -33.07
CA GLU A 112 30.41 -24.77 -34.29
C GLU A 112 29.67 -25.51 -35.40
N LYS A 113 29.16 -26.72 -35.14
CA LYS A 113 28.39 -27.48 -36.14
C LYS A 113 27.12 -26.78 -36.63
N ILE A 114 26.42 -26.07 -35.75
CA ILE A 114 25.21 -25.34 -36.13
C ILE A 114 25.57 -24.18 -37.06
N VAL A 115 26.62 -23.42 -36.73
CA VAL A 115 27.10 -22.28 -37.53
C VAL A 115 27.71 -22.76 -38.84
N ASP A 116 28.49 -23.85 -38.84
CA ASP A 116 29.05 -24.46 -40.06
C ASP A 116 27.94 -24.91 -41.03
N HIS A 117 26.80 -25.35 -40.51
CA HIS A 117 25.69 -25.86 -41.32
C HIS A 117 24.71 -24.76 -41.78
N LEU A 118 24.42 -23.78 -40.93
CA LEU A 118 23.39 -22.76 -41.17
C LEU A 118 23.96 -21.37 -41.49
N GLY A 119 25.27 -21.18 -41.35
CA GLY A 119 25.96 -19.91 -41.55
C GLY A 119 25.56 -18.82 -40.55
N LEU A 120 25.90 -17.58 -40.88
CA LEU A 120 25.61 -16.40 -40.05
C LEU A 120 24.10 -16.16 -39.80
N ASN A 121 23.23 -16.77 -40.61
CA ASN A 121 21.77 -16.62 -40.49
C ASN A 121 21.12 -17.72 -39.62
N ALA A 122 21.91 -18.49 -38.86
CA ALA A 122 21.44 -19.64 -38.09
C ALA A 122 20.27 -19.29 -37.15
N VAL A 123 20.33 -18.15 -36.46
CA VAL A 123 19.28 -17.74 -35.49
C VAL A 123 17.92 -17.61 -36.18
N ASN A 124 17.85 -16.90 -37.31
CA ASN A 124 16.61 -16.70 -38.05
C ASN A 124 16.07 -18.02 -38.61
N LEU A 125 16.94 -18.87 -39.16
CA LEU A 125 16.54 -20.17 -39.69
C LEU A 125 16.00 -21.12 -38.61
N ILE A 126 16.56 -21.08 -37.39
CA ILE A 126 16.10 -21.88 -36.26
C ILE A 126 14.75 -21.38 -35.73
N LEU A 127 14.51 -20.07 -35.76
CA LEU A 127 13.23 -19.48 -35.37
C LEU A 127 12.11 -19.79 -36.37
N ASP A 128 12.44 -19.83 -37.67
CA ASP A 128 11.49 -20.18 -38.73
C ASP A 128 11.12 -21.67 -38.72
N ASP A 129 12.11 -22.57 -38.60
CA ASP A 129 11.86 -24.01 -38.45
C ASP A 129 12.96 -24.71 -37.64
N ALA A 130 12.65 -25.05 -36.39
CA ALA A 130 13.55 -25.79 -35.50
C ALA A 130 13.97 -27.18 -36.05
N LYS A 131 13.25 -27.74 -37.02
CA LYS A 131 13.61 -29.03 -37.67
C LYS A 131 14.87 -28.93 -38.52
N ILE A 132 15.31 -27.72 -38.88
CA ILE A 132 16.55 -27.54 -39.64
C ILE A 132 17.80 -28.02 -38.86
N LEU A 133 17.64 -28.27 -37.56
CA LEU A 133 18.66 -28.82 -36.67
C LEU A 133 18.63 -30.36 -36.57
N ASP A 134 17.70 -31.04 -37.26
CA ASP A 134 17.60 -32.50 -37.25
C ASP A 134 18.88 -33.12 -37.84
N GLY A 135 19.51 -34.02 -37.07
CA GLY A 135 20.79 -34.63 -37.42
C GLY A 135 22.03 -33.87 -36.90
N ILE A 136 21.87 -32.63 -36.43
CA ILE A 136 22.93 -31.85 -35.75
C ILE A 136 22.81 -32.00 -34.23
N VAL A 137 21.59 -31.86 -33.72
CA VAL A 137 21.24 -32.06 -32.30
C VAL A 137 20.01 -32.94 -32.17
N LYS A 138 19.74 -33.45 -30.96
CA LYS A 138 18.49 -34.16 -30.68
C LYS A 138 17.30 -33.21 -30.82
N THR A 139 16.16 -33.71 -31.29
CA THR A 139 14.93 -32.92 -31.47
C THR A 139 14.50 -32.17 -30.20
N GLU A 140 14.69 -32.74 -29.02
CA GLU A 140 14.44 -32.07 -27.73
C GLU A 140 15.36 -30.86 -27.51
N THR A 141 16.63 -30.96 -27.85
CA THR A 141 17.60 -29.86 -27.75
C THR A 141 17.30 -28.77 -28.78
N ALA A 142 16.91 -29.15 -30.01
CA ALA A 142 16.50 -28.20 -31.04
C ALA A 142 15.27 -27.39 -30.62
N LYS A 143 14.24 -28.06 -30.07
CA LYS A 143 13.04 -27.40 -29.53
C LYS A 143 13.36 -26.47 -28.36
N LYS A 144 14.22 -26.89 -27.43
CA LYS A 144 14.66 -26.05 -26.31
C LYS A 144 15.42 -24.82 -26.80
N LEU A 145 16.35 -24.99 -27.74
CA LEU A 145 17.11 -23.89 -28.34
C LEU A 145 16.17 -22.88 -29.01
N ALA A 146 15.28 -23.34 -29.88
CA ALA A 146 14.30 -22.47 -30.55
C ALA A 146 13.40 -21.74 -29.55
N ARG A 147 12.92 -22.44 -28.51
CA ARG A 147 12.10 -21.84 -27.44
C ARG A 147 12.85 -20.77 -26.65
N THR A 148 14.09 -21.03 -26.25
CA THR A 148 14.93 -20.04 -25.54
C THR A 148 15.22 -18.83 -26.41
N LEU A 149 15.53 -19.03 -27.69
CA LEU A 149 15.72 -17.93 -28.66
C LEU A 149 14.47 -17.06 -28.77
N GLN A 150 13.30 -17.71 -28.91
CA GLN A 150 12.02 -17.03 -29.03
C GLN A 150 11.65 -16.24 -27.76
N LEU A 151 11.93 -16.79 -26.58
CA LEU A 151 11.68 -16.12 -25.30
C LEU A 151 12.58 -14.89 -25.12
N ASN A 152 13.89 -15.03 -25.37
CA ASN A 152 14.83 -13.93 -25.19
C ASN A 152 14.53 -12.79 -26.16
N MET A 153 14.31 -13.09 -27.45
CA MET A 153 13.95 -12.07 -28.43
C MET A 153 12.56 -11.47 -28.18
N GLY A 154 11.62 -12.27 -27.67
CA GLY A 154 10.28 -11.80 -27.27
C GLY A 154 10.34 -10.75 -26.16
N LEU A 155 11.16 -11.00 -25.13
CA LEU A 155 11.36 -10.06 -24.02
C LEU A 155 12.09 -8.79 -24.46
N GLU A 156 13.14 -8.91 -25.28
CA GLU A 156 13.86 -7.76 -25.84
C GLU A 156 12.94 -6.85 -26.66
N ARG A 157 12.16 -7.47 -27.54
CA ARG A 157 11.16 -6.76 -28.36
C ARG A 157 10.09 -6.11 -27.49
N LEU A 158 9.65 -6.78 -26.42
CA LEU A 158 8.70 -6.21 -25.48
C LEU A 158 9.27 -4.99 -24.76
N PHE A 159 10.54 -4.99 -24.34
CA PHE A 159 11.19 -3.82 -23.74
C PHE A 159 11.23 -2.64 -24.71
N GLN A 160 11.60 -2.89 -25.97
CA GLN A 160 11.62 -1.86 -27.01
C GLN A 160 10.24 -1.25 -27.23
N ILE A 161 9.22 -2.09 -27.45
CA ILE A 161 7.82 -1.65 -27.67
C ILE A 161 7.29 -0.92 -26.43
N SER A 162 7.52 -1.47 -25.23
CA SER A 162 7.11 -0.87 -23.96
C SER A 162 7.69 0.53 -23.79
N ASN A 163 8.95 0.73 -24.15
CA ASN A 163 9.60 2.04 -24.06
C ASN A 163 8.99 3.08 -25.02
N GLN A 164 8.58 2.69 -26.24
CA GLN A 164 7.84 3.58 -27.16
C GLN A 164 6.54 4.11 -26.54
N PHE A 165 5.95 3.34 -25.64
CA PHE A 165 4.77 3.73 -24.86
C PHE A 165 5.10 4.37 -23.51
N GLY A 166 6.38 4.50 -23.16
CA GLY A 166 6.90 5.03 -21.90
C GLY A 166 6.63 4.09 -20.72
N ILE A 167 6.49 2.80 -20.97
CA ILE A 167 6.41 1.75 -19.94
C ILE A 167 7.84 1.33 -19.63
N GLY A 168 8.23 1.48 -18.36
CA GLY A 168 9.56 1.10 -17.90
C GLY A 168 9.78 -0.40 -17.99
N ALA A 169 11.03 -0.80 -18.23
CA ALA A 169 11.39 -2.19 -18.45
C ALA A 169 11.10 -3.12 -17.25
N ASP A 170 11.07 -2.60 -16.01
CA ASP A 170 10.61 -3.37 -14.84
C ASP A 170 9.15 -3.82 -14.99
N ILE A 171 8.27 -2.94 -15.50
CA ILE A 171 6.86 -3.26 -15.74
C ILE A 171 6.74 -4.22 -16.92
N ALA A 172 7.53 -4.01 -17.98
CA ALA A 172 7.55 -4.90 -19.14
C ALA A 172 8.05 -6.30 -18.76
N GLY A 173 9.01 -6.41 -17.84
CA GLY A 173 9.51 -7.67 -17.31
C GLY A 173 8.40 -8.44 -16.60
N ARG A 174 7.72 -7.79 -15.64
CA ARG A 174 6.57 -8.40 -14.95
C ARG A 174 5.42 -8.76 -15.91
N LEU A 175 5.22 -7.96 -16.96
CA LEU A 175 4.23 -8.25 -17.98
C LEU A 175 4.60 -9.53 -18.76
N PHE A 176 5.87 -9.70 -19.10
CA PHE A 176 6.37 -10.93 -19.71
C PHE A 176 6.31 -12.12 -18.76
N ASP A 177 6.62 -11.93 -17.48
CA ASP A 177 6.53 -13.01 -16.48
C ASP A 177 5.09 -13.54 -16.35
N GLN A 178 4.08 -12.65 -16.47
CA GLN A 178 2.67 -13.02 -16.38
C GLN A 178 2.07 -13.55 -17.69
N TYR A 179 2.38 -12.94 -18.84
CA TYR A 179 1.71 -13.24 -20.12
C TYR A 179 2.63 -13.87 -21.19
N GLY A 180 3.93 -13.98 -20.92
CA GLY A 180 4.93 -14.46 -21.87
C GLY A 180 4.88 -13.68 -23.18
N ASN A 181 4.84 -14.41 -24.30
CA ASN A 181 4.81 -13.83 -25.64
C ASN A 181 3.53 -13.04 -25.94
N GLU A 182 2.41 -13.32 -25.25
CA GLU A 182 1.15 -12.60 -25.45
C GLU A 182 1.24 -11.15 -24.96
N ALA A 183 2.19 -10.83 -24.08
CA ALA A 183 2.41 -9.48 -23.54
C ALA A 183 2.52 -8.41 -24.65
N GLN A 184 3.19 -8.75 -25.75
CA GLN A 184 3.33 -7.86 -26.89
C GLN A 184 1.99 -7.61 -27.58
N ASP A 185 1.22 -8.67 -27.84
CA ASP A 185 -0.07 -8.57 -28.52
C ASP A 185 -1.06 -7.80 -27.66
N ILE A 186 -1.08 -8.04 -26.35
CA ILE A 186 -1.92 -7.27 -25.42
C ILE A 186 -1.56 -5.79 -25.52
N LEU A 187 -0.27 -5.43 -25.42
CA LEU A 187 0.15 -4.04 -25.43
C LEU A 187 -0.13 -3.33 -26.77
N THR A 188 -0.03 -4.04 -27.89
CA THR A 188 -0.14 -3.47 -29.24
C THR A 188 -1.54 -3.57 -29.84
N GLN A 189 -2.42 -4.44 -29.33
CA GLN A 189 -3.76 -4.65 -29.87
C GLN A 189 -4.88 -4.30 -28.89
N ASP A 190 -4.73 -4.64 -27.60
CA ASP A 190 -5.72 -4.36 -26.55
C ASP A 190 -5.09 -4.01 -25.20
N PRO A 191 -4.45 -2.83 -25.09
CA PRO A 191 -3.80 -2.40 -23.85
C PRO A 191 -4.79 -2.20 -22.70
N TYR A 192 -6.09 -2.12 -22.98
CA TYR A 192 -7.14 -1.95 -21.98
C TYR A 192 -7.39 -3.21 -21.15
N ARG A 193 -7.04 -4.39 -21.67
CA ARG A 193 -7.10 -5.64 -20.91
C ARG A 193 -6.24 -5.59 -19.64
N LEU A 194 -5.10 -4.89 -19.70
CA LEU A 194 -4.18 -4.72 -18.58
C LEU A 194 -4.81 -4.00 -17.39
N VAL A 195 -5.85 -3.20 -17.61
CA VAL A 195 -6.58 -2.49 -16.55
C VAL A 195 -7.37 -3.45 -15.65
N PHE A 196 -7.74 -4.62 -16.17
CA PHE A 196 -8.52 -5.63 -15.42
C PHE A 196 -7.63 -6.70 -14.79
N GLU A 197 -6.53 -7.06 -15.46
CA GLU A 197 -5.79 -8.30 -15.17
C GLU A 197 -4.35 -8.07 -14.67
N PHE A 198 -3.82 -6.84 -14.75
CA PHE A 198 -2.40 -6.57 -14.48
C PHE A 198 -2.17 -5.43 -13.48
N ASP A 199 -1.49 -5.75 -12.38
CA ASP A 199 -1.21 -4.78 -11.32
C ASP A 199 0.08 -3.98 -11.61
N GLY A 200 -0.10 -2.77 -12.15
CA GLY A 200 1.00 -1.87 -12.49
C GLY A 200 0.74 -0.94 -13.67
N ILE A 201 -0.34 -1.13 -14.42
CA ILE A 201 -0.74 -0.26 -15.54
C ILE A 201 -2.09 0.37 -15.22
N SER A 202 -2.08 1.69 -15.00
CA SER A 202 -3.31 2.45 -14.78
C SER A 202 -4.09 2.64 -16.08
N PHE A 203 -5.40 2.90 -15.99
CA PHE A 203 -6.21 3.27 -17.16
C PHE A 203 -5.59 4.42 -17.96
N LYS A 204 -5.06 5.45 -17.30
CA LYS A 204 -4.40 6.56 -17.99
C LYS A 204 -3.25 6.08 -18.88
N LYS A 205 -2.43 5.17 -18.35
CA LYS A 205 -1.31 4.60 -19.10
C LYS A 205 -1.78 3.72 -20.25
N ALA A 206 -2.80 2.89 -20.02
CA ALA A 206 -3.41 2.07 -21.07
C ALA A 206 -4.08 2.91 -22.16
N ASP A 207 -4.74 4.02 -21.80
CA ASP A 207 -5.37 4.97 -22.73
C ASP A 207 -4.32 5.73 -23.54
N ASP A 208 -3.19 6.12 -22.93
CA ASP A 208 -2.05 6.70 -23.66
C ASP A 208 -1.49 5.73 -24.71
N VAL A 209 -1.36 4.44 -24.38
CA VAL A 209 -0.96 3.39 -25.33
C VAL A 209 -2.01 3.21 -26.42
N GLY A 210 -3.28 3.03 -26.01
CA GLY A 210 -4.42 2.82 -26.90
C GLY A 210 -4.57 3.94 -27.94
N ARG A 211 -4.41 5.20 -27.53
CA ARG A 211 -4.43 6.35 -28.45
C ARG A 211 -3.27 6.33 -29.44
N LYS A 212 -2.07 5.94 -29.01
CA LYS A 212 -0.89 5.86 -29.88
C LYS A 212 -1.02 4.78 -30.96
N ILE A 213 -1.65 3.65 -30.63
CA ILE A 213 -1.92 2.57 -31.60
C ILE A 213 -3.21 2.80 -32.42
N GLY A 214 -3.90 3.93 -32.22
CA GLY A 214 -5.07 4.32 -33.01
C GLY A 214 -6.40 3.74 -32.56
N VAL A 215 -6.55 3.30 -31.31
CA VAL A 215 -7.85 2.89 -30.77
C VAL A 215 -8.83 4.07 -30.78
N ALA A 216 -10.03 3.84 -31.30
CA ALA A 216 -11.06 4.86 -31.41
C ALA A 216 -11.50 5.40 -30.04
N THR A 217 -11.88 6.68 -29.99
CA THR A 217 -12.33 7.36 -28.76
C THR A 217 -13.47 6.64 -28.05
N PHE A 218 -14.39 6.03 -28.80
CA PHE A 218 -15.55 5.29 -28.30
C PHE A 218 -15.43 3.78 -28.47
N ASP A 219 -14.20 3.26 -28.62
CA ASP A 219 -13.98 1.82 -28.62
C ASP A 219 -14.56 1.19 -27.33
N LYS A 220 -15.29 0.09 -27.49
CA LYS A 220 -15.96 -0.61 -26.39
C LYS A 220 -14.99 -0.97 -25.27
N ARG A 221 -13.79 -1.45 -25.61
CA ARG A 221 -12.75 -1.90 -24.66
C ARG A 221 -12.26 -0.73 -23.81
N ARG A 222 -12.00 0.41 -24.45
CA ARG A 222 -11.64 1.67 -23.80
C ARG A 222 -12.69 2.13 -22.80
N MET A 223 -13.96 2.18 -23.23
CA MET A 223 -15.06 2.63 -22.36
C MET A 223 -15.24 1.71 -21.16
N GLN A 224 -15.17 0.39 -21.36
CA GLN A 224 -15.27 -0.59 -20.28
C GLN A 224 -14.12 -0.47 -19.29
N ALA A 225 -12.87 -0.34 -19.77
CA ALA A 225 -11.71 -0.14 -18.91
C ALA A 225 -11.79 1.18 -18.12
N ALA A 226 -12.32 2.24 -18.73
CA ALA A 226 -12.53 3.52 -18.06
C ALA A 226 -13.53 3.39 -16.89
N VAL A 227 -14.68 2.74 -17.13
CA VAL A 227 -15.70 2.50 -16.10
C VAL A 227 -15.14 1.65 -14.97
N TYR A 228 -14.48 0.53 -15.29
CA TYR A 228 -13.92 -0.37 -14.28
C TYR A 228 -12.83 0.30 -13.46
N ALA A 229 -11.87 0.98 -14.11
CA ALA A 229 -10.84 1.73 -13.42
C ALA A 229 -11.42 2.82 -12.54
N THR A 230 -12.47 3.50 -12.99
CA THR A 230 -13.17 4.50 -12.17
C THR A 230 -13.81 3.85 -10.94
N MET A 231 -14.55 2.75 -11.12
CA MET A 231 -15.16 2.00 -10.02
C MET A 231 -14.11 1.64 -8.97
N MET A 232 -12.99 1.04 -9.40
CA MET A 232 -11.91 0.65 -8.50
C MET A 232 -11.26 1.86 -7.83
N ASN A 233 -10.88 2.89 -8.59
CA ASN A 233 -10.20 4.07 -8.06
C ASN A 233 -11.05 4.82 -7.02
N VAL A 234 -12.33 5.06 -7.31
CA VAL A 234 -13.22 5.76 -6.37
C VAL A 234 -13.48 4.90 -5.13
N SER A 235 -13.68 3.59 -5.31
CA SER A 235 -13.86 2.65 -4.19
C SER A 235 -12.65 2.67 -3.25
N PHE A 236 -11.42 2.62 -3.78
CA PHE A 236 -10.20 2.65 -2.97
C PHE A 236 -9.92 4.03 -2.36
N GLN A 237 -10.13 5.13 -3.10
CA GLN A 237 -9.83 6.47 -2.60
C GLN A 237 -10.80 6.93 -1.51
N SER A 238 -12.09 6.61 -1.67
CA SER A 238 -13.15 7.03 -0.75
C SER A 238 -13.53 5.94 0.26
N GLY A 239 -13.01 4.72 0.10
CA GLY A 239 -13.37 3.55 0.91
C GLY A 239 -14.78 3.01 0.63
N HIS A 240 -15.41 3.39 -0.49
CA HIS A 240 -16.74 2.92 -0.89
C HIS A 240 -16.68 1.48 -1.39
N VAL A 241 -17.69 0.67 -1.07
CA VAL A 241 -17.86 -0.69 -1.61
C VAL A 241 -18.71 -0.67 -2.89
N PHE A 242 -19.62 0.31 -2.99
CA PHE A 242 -20.42 0.56 -4.19
C PHE A 242 -20.55 2.05 -4.49
N LEU A 243 -21.01 2.36 -5.71
CA LEU A 243 -21.38 3.69 -6.15
C LEU A 243 -22.83 3.73 -6.61
N SER A 244 -23.45 4.91 -6.55
CA SER A 244 -24.69 5.13 -7.31
C SER A 244 -24.38 5.18 -8.81
N TYR A 245 -25.42 4.98 -9.63
CA TYR A 245 -25.28 5.06 -11.08
C TYR A 245 -24.71 6.42 -11.52
N ASP A 246 -25.26 7.51 -10.99
CA ASP A 246 -24.86 8.86 -11.37
C ASP A 246 -23.42 9.17 -10.94
N GLN A 247 -23.00 8.71 -9.75
CA GLN A 247 -21.63 8.84 -9.29
C GLN A 247 -20.66 8.12 -10.22
N LEU A 248 -20.99 6.89 -10.63
CA LEU A 248 -20.16 6.12 -11.56
C LEU A 248 -20.05 6.83 -12.92
N LEU A 249 -21.17 7.33 -13.46
CA LEU A 249 -21.18 8.04 -14.73
C LEU A 249 -20.35 9.33 -14.69
N LEU A 250 -20.58 10.18 -13.68
CA LEU A 250 -19.89 11.47 -13.52
C LEU A 250 -18.39 11.26 -13.31
N SER A 251 -18.01 10.35 -12.42
CA SER A 251 -16.61 10.05 -12.13
C SER A 251 -15.89 9.44 -13.34
N THR A 252 -16.61 8.65 -14.15
CA THR A 252 -16.04 8.07 -15.37
C THR A 252 -15.82 9.13 -16.43
N ALA A 253 -16.78 10.05 -16.62
CA ALA A 253 -16.63 11.18 -17.52
C ALA A 253 -15.44 12.08 -17.14
N GLN A 254 -15.23 12.30 -15.83
CA GLN A 254 -14.07 13.01 -15.31
C GLN A 254 -12.75 12.27 -15.59
N THR A 255 -12.73 10.94 -15.39
CA THR A 255 -11.56 10.09 -15.67
C THR A 255 -11.18 10.08 -17.15
N ILE A 256 -12.17 10.11 -18.05
CA ILE A 256 -11.98 10.22 -19.50
C ILE A 256 -11.58 11.66 -19.90
N HIS A 257 -11.83 12.65 -19.03
CA HIS A 257 -11.73 14.08 -19.29
C HIS A 257 -12.66 14.56 -20.43
N ASP A 258 -13.88 14.01 -20.49
CA ASP A 258 -14.88 14.37 -21.51
C ASP A 258 -16.31 14.23 -20.97
N GLN A 259 -17.03 15.35 -20.92
CA GLN A 259 -18.39 15.46 -20.38
C GLN A 259 -19.47 15.59 -21.45
N ARG A 260 -19.14 15.43 -22.74
CA ARG A 260 -20.14 15.50 -23.81
C ARG A 260 -21.20 14.42 -23.65
N ASN A 261 -22.45 14.74 -23.97
CA ASN A 261 -23.58 13.80 -23.87
C ASN A 261 -23.34 12.47 -24.60
N GLU A 262 -22.67 12.51 -25.75
CA GLU A 262 -22.29 11.31 -26.51
C GLU A 262 -21.41 10.37 -25.69
N VAL A 263 -20.46 10.90 -24.92
CA VAL A 263 -19.57 10.09 -24.06
C VAL A 263 -20.39 9.45 -22.94
N VAL A 264 -21.29 10.20 -22.31
CA VAL A 264 -22.17 9.67 -21.26
C VAL A 264 -23.02 8.50 -21.79
N VAL A 265 -23.52 8.56 -23.03
CA VAL A 265 -24.23 7.44 -23.67
C VAL A 265 -23.33 6.21 -23.82
N GLN A 266 -22.07 6.39 -24.23
CA GLN A 266 -21.11 5.29 -24.34
C GLN A 266 -20.74 4.69 -22.98
N ILE A 267 -20.57 5.52 -21.95
CA ILE A 267 -20.33 5.08 -20.57
C ILE A 267 -21.51 4.23 -20.09
N LYS A 268 -22.76 4.69 -20.28
CA LYS A 268 -23.97 3.92 -19.93
C LYS A 268 -24.00 2.55 -20.62
N GLN A 269 -23.62 2.48 -21.90
CA GLN A 269 -23.53 1.21 -22.62
C GLN A 269 -22.40 0.32 -22.08
N ALA A 270 -21.25 0.90 -21.73
CA ALA A 270 -20.13 0.18 -21.14
C ALA A 270 -20.49 -0.42 -19.77
N VAL A 271 -21.20 0.32 -18.91
CA VAL A 271 -21.73 -0.20 -17.63
C VAL A 271 -22.62 -1.41 -17.88
N LYS A 272 -23.59 -1.31 -18.81
CA LYS A 272 -24.46 -2.44 -19.17
C LYS A 272 -23.67 -3.66 -19.64
N ASN A 273 -22.68 -3.44 -20.50
CA ASN A 273 -21.84 -4.53 -21.02
C ASN A 273 -21.02 -5.19 -19.90
N LEU A 274 -20.47 -4.42 -18.97
CA LEU A 274 -19.72 -4.95 -17.83
C LEU A 274 -20.59 -5.75 -16.86
N ILE A 275 -21.85 -5.36 -16.69
CA ILE A 275 -22.83 -6.13 -15.90
C ILE A 275 -23.15 -7.46 -16.60
N GLN A 276 -23.38 -7.44 -17.92
CA GLN A 276 -23.59 -8.66 -18.70
C GLN A 276 -22.40 -9.61 -18.66
N SER A 277 -21.18 -9.09 -18.49
CA SER A 277 -19.95 -9.86 -18.35
C SER A 277 -19.60 -10.24 -16.90
N ASN A 278 -20.47 -9.95 -15.91
CA ASN A 278 -20.22 -10.21 -14.48
C ASN A 278 -18.94 -9.55 -13.93
N ILE A 279 -18.51 -8.43 -14.51
CA ILE A 279 -17.40 -7.62 -13.98
C ILE A 279 -17.93 -6.58 -13.01
N LEU A 280 -19.12 -6.03 -13.30
CA LEU A 280 -19.87 -5.18 -12.40
C LEU A 280 -21.17 -5.86 -11.98
N VAL A 281 -21.68 -5.48 -10.81
CA VAL A 281 -22.99 -5.92 -10.31
C VAL A 281 -23.86 -4.69 -10.08
N ASP A 282 -25.11 -4.74 -10.56
CA ASP A 282 -26.18 -3.84 -10.15
C ASP A 282 -27.05 -4.55 -9.11
N ASP A 283 -26.97 -4.11 -7.86
CA ASP A 283 -27.85 -4.54 -6.78
C ASP A 283 -28.79 -3.39 -6.43
N ASN A 284 -29.91 -3.32 -7.16
CA ASN A 284 -30.99 -2.35 -6.95
C ASN A 284 -30.50 -0.87 -6.98
N GLY A 285 -29.71 -0.51 -7.99
CA GLY A 285 -29.17 0.84 -8.16
C GLY A 285 -27.85 1.10 -7.44
N ARG A 286 -27.30 0.09 -6.76
CA ARG A 286 -25.96 0.09 -6.17
C ARG A 286 -25.03 -0.67 -7.09
N PHE A 287 -24.05 0.01 -7.66
CA PHE A 287 -23.11 -0.56 -8.63
C PHE A 287 -21.80 -0.93 -7.94
N TYR A 288 -21.38 -2.18 -8.10
CA TYR A 288 -20.18 -2.75 -7.48
C TYR A 288 -19.22 -3.26 -8.55
N ALA A 289 -17.93 -3.29 -8.23
CA ALA A 289 -17.06 -4.31 -8.81
C ALA A 289 -17.47 -5.70 -8.28
N GLN A 290 -17.43 -6.73 -9.13
CA GLN A 290 -17.86 -8.08 -8.75
C GLN A 290 -17.13 -8.62 -7.51
N SER A 291 -15.83 -8.34 -7.37
CA SER A 291 -15.03 -8.76 -6.21
C SER A 291 -15.57 -8.15 -4.91
N LEU A 292 -15.86 -6.85 -4.90
CA LEU A 292 -16.39 -6.13 -3.74
C LEU A 292 -17.80 -6.56 -3.37
N TYR A 293 -18.67 -6.79 -4.36
CA TYR A 293 -20.01 -7.34 -4.12
C TYR A 293 -19.94 -8.72 -3.46
N ASN A 294 -19.10 -9.60 -4.00
CA ASN A 294 -18.90 -10.94 -3.46
C ASN A 294 -18.31 -10.87 -2.05
N ALA A 295 -17.32 -10.02 -1.81
CA ALA A 295 -16.69 -9.85 -0.50
C ALA A 295 -17.71 -9.40 0.56
N GLU A 296 -18.55 -8.42 0.24
CA GLU A 296 -19.58 -7.92 1.15
C GLU A 296 -20.65 -8.98 1.44
N LYS A 297 -21.15 -9.65 0.40
CA LYS A 297 -22.14 -10.72 0.53
C LYS A 297 -21.60 -11.91 1.34
N ASN A 298 -20.39 -12.37 1.02
CA ASN A 298 -19.75 -13.49 1.70
C ASN A 298 -19.45 -13.17 3.17
N THR A 299 -19.05 -11.94 3.48
CA THR A 299 -18.87 -11.48 4.86
C THR A 299 -20.18 -11.61 5.64
N ALA A 300 -21.28 -11.05 5.10
CA ALA A 300 -22.59 -11.14 5.74
C ALA A 300 -23.06 -12.60 5.92
N THR A 301 -22.93 -13.43 4.89
CA THR A 301 -23.32 -14.84 4.95
C THR A 301 -22.52 -15.61 6.01
N ASN A 302 -21.20 -15.42 6.09
CA ASN A 302 -20.38 -16.13 7.07
C ASN A 302 -20.63 -15.65 8.50
N LEU A 303 -20.87 -14.35 8.71
CA LEU A 303 -21.23 -13.82 10.02
C LEU A 303 -22.60 -14.35 10.48
N LYS A 304 -23.60 -14.37 9.60
CA LYS A 304 -24.91 -14.99 9.91
C LYS A 304 -24.77 -16.48 10.24
N ARG A 305 -23.98 -17.23 9.44
CA ARG A 305 -23.65 -18.63 9.73
C ARG A 305 -23.10 -18.78 11.14
N LEU A 306 -22.10 -17.98 11.49
CA LEU A 306 -21.48 -18.05 12.81
C LEU A 306 -22.45 -17.67 13.94
N LEU A 307 -23.28 -16.64 13.77
CA LEU A 307 -24.31 -16.24 14.74
C LEU A 307 -25.35 -17.34 14.99
N GLN A 308 -25.66 -18.15 13.96
CA GLN A 308 -26.62 -19.25 14.05
C GLN A 308 -26.00 -20.57 14.53
N THR A 309 -24.67 -20.66 14.61
CA THR A 309 -23.97 -21.86 15.08
C THR A 309 -23.68 -21.80 16.57
N HIS A 310 -23.76 -22.94 17.24
CA HIS A 310 -23.27 -23.08 18.61
C HIS A 310 -21.77 -23.38 18.62
N SER A 311 -21.08 -22.89 19.65
CA SER A 311 -19.69 -23.23 19.93
C SER A 311 -19.54 -24.74 20.06
N SER A 312 -18.44 -25.28 19.52
CA SER A 312 -18.09 -26.70 19.70
C SER A 312 -17.80 -27.03 21.17
N LEU A 313 -17.36 -26.03 21.95
CA LEU A 313 -17.27 -26.07 23.39
C LEU A 313 -18.38 -25.23 24.01
N ASP A 314 -19.37 -25.87 24.62
CA ASP A 314 -20.41 -25.17 25.37
C ASP A 314 -19.82 -24.60 26.67
N ILE A 315 -19.90 -23.28 26.84
CA ILE A 315 -19.36 -22.56 28.01
C ILE A 315 -20.52 -21.87 28.71
N THR A 316 -20.83 -22.36 29.91
CA THR A 316 -21.86 -21.76 30.76
C THR A 316 -21.31 -20.56 31.54
N ALA A 317 -22.20 -19.75 32.12
CA ALA A 317 -21.78 -18.66 33.00
C ALA A 317 -21.00 -19.18 34.22
N ASN A 318 -21.41 -20.32 34.78
CA ASN A 318 -20.72 -20.97 35.90
C ASN A 318 -19.32 -21.43 35.50
N ASP A 319 -19.14 -21.98 34.30
CA ASP A 319 -17.81 -22.34 33.80
C ASP A 319 -16.87 -21.13 33.78
N ILE A 320 -17.37 -19.95 33.38
CA ILE A 320 -16.57 -18.72 33.35
C ILE A 320 -16.24 -18.27 34.76
N ASP A 321 -17.22 -18.25 35.66
CA ASP A 321 -17.05 -17.74 37.03
C ASP A 321 -16.09 -18.61 37.85
N GLU A 322 -16.21 -19.94 37.77
CA GLU A 322 -15.33 -20.88 38.48
C GLU A 322 -13.88 -20.87 37.96
N ASN A 323 -13.70 -20.50 36.69
CA ASN A 323 -12.40 -20.52 36.02
C ASN A 323 -11.87 -19.12 35.70
N PHE A 324 -12.48 -18.06 36.25
CA PHE A 324 -12.11 -16.69 35.95
C PHE A 324 -10.69 -16.40 36.42
N VAL A 325 -9.84 -15.94 35.50
CA VAL A 325 -8.44 -15.62 35.80
C VAL A 325 -8.20 -14.14 35.55
N THR A 326 -7.79 -13.40 36.58
CA THR A 326 -7.23 -12.04 36.46
C THR A 326 -5.70 -12.10 36.38
N PRO A 327 -5.09 -11.94 35.20
CA PRO A 327 -3.65 -12.11 35.04
C PRO A 327 -2.90 -10.92 35.65
N GLY A 328 -2.19 -11.14 36.76
CA GLY A 328 -1.47 -10.09 37.50
C GLY A 328 -2.28 -9.48 38.65
N GLN A 329 -1.71 -8.54 39.42
CA GLN A 329 -2.40 -7.83 40.51
C GLN A 329 -3.37 -6.74 39.98
N MET A 330 -4.06 -6.98 38.87
CA MET A 330 -4.97 -6.02 38.27
C MET A 330 -6.38 -6.19 38.83
N VAL A 331 -7.02 -5.07 39.17
CA VAL A 331 -8.44 -5.01 39.55
C VAL A 331 -9.22 -4.56 38.33
N LEU A 332 -10.09 -5.44 37.81
CA LEU A 332 -11.03 -5.10 36.76
C LEU A 332 -12.27 -4.44 37.39
N ASP A 333 -12.86 -3.48 36.68
CA ASP A 333 -14.18 -2.96 37.03
C ASP A 333 -15.31 -3.91 36.58
N ASP A 334 -16.53 -3.66 37.05
CA ASP A 334 -17.69 -4.50 36.72
C ASP A 334 -17.96 -4.56 35.21
N THR A 335 -17.79 -3.44 34.48
CA THR A 335 -17.99 -3.39 33.02
C THR A 335 -16.96 -4.25 32.28
N GLN A 336 -15.71 -4.26 32.74
CA GLN A 336 -14.64 -5.10 32.18
C GLN A 336 -14.89 -6.58 32.48
N ILE A 337 -15.37 -6.91 33.69
CA ILE A 337 -15.76 -8.28 34.06
C ILE A 337 -16.92 -8.74 33.18
N ASP A 338 -17.96 -7.93 33.02
CA ASP A 338 -19.12 -8.23 32.18
C ASP A 338 -18.71 -8.41 30.72
N ALA A 339 -17.78 -7.60 30.21
CA ALA A 339 -17.22 -7.76 28.87
C ALA A 339 -16.52 -9.12 28.70
N VAL A 340 -15.71 -9.56 29.68
CA VAL A 340 -15.06 -10.88 29.64
C VAL A 340 -16.09 -12.00 29.61
N LYS A 341 -17.11 -11.92 30.48
CA LYS A 341 -18.18 -12.93 30.55
C LYS A 341 -19.00 -12.98 29.26
N ALA A 342 -19.43 -11.82 28.76
CA ALA A 342 -20.21 -11.71 27.53
C ALA A 342 -19.43 -12.23 26.31
N GLY A 343 -18.13 -11.91 26.22
CA GLY A 343 -17.28 -12.37 25.12
C GLY A 343 -17.03 -13.87 25.10
N LEU A 344 -16.79 -14.50 26.25
CA LEU A 344 -16.59 -15.95 26.32
C LEU A 344 -17.88 -16.75 26.16
N LYS A 345 -19.03 -16.18 26.56
CA LYS A 345 -20.36 -16.79 26.37
C LYS A 345 -20.80 -16.76 24.91
N SER A 346 -20.60 -15.64 24.22
CA SER A 346 -21.08 -15.42 22.85
C SER A 346 -20.30 -16.23 21.82
N GLN A 347 -20.91 -16.50 20.66
CA GLN A 347 -20.23 -17.14 19.54
C GLN A 347 -19.39 -16.13 18.75
N ILE A 348 -19.96 -14.95 18.48
CA ILE A 348 -19.26 -13.77 18.00
C ILE A 348 -19.50 -12.66 19.02
N PHE A 349 -18.48 -11.86 19.32
CA PHE A 349 -18.56 -10.74 20.24
C PHE A 349 -17.77 -9.53 19.74
N LEU A 350 -18.33 -8.33 19.91
CA LEU A 350 -17.65 -7.06 19.64
C LEU A 350 -17.23 -6.39 20.95
N LEU A 351 -15.95 -6.03 21.03
CA LEU A 351 -15.41 -5.18 22.10
C LEU A 351 -14.87 -3.89 21.49
N THR A 352 -15.57 -2.78 21.71
CA THR A 352 -15.10 -1.47 21.26
C THR A 352 -14.65 -0.61 22.42
N GLY A 353 -13.86 0.42 22.12
CA GLY A 353 -13.55 1.47 23.08
C GLY A 353 -12.32 2.25 22.65
N GLY A 354 -12.16 3.45 23.20
CA GLY A 354 -11.03 4.30 22.88
C GLY A 354 -9.67 3.76 23.36
N PRO A 355 -8.56 4.43 23.04
CA PRO A 355 -7.23 4.02 23.49
C PRO A 355 -7.10 4.20 25.00
N GLY A 356 -6.59 3.16 25.67
CA GLY A 356 -6.39 3.18 27.12
C GLY A 356 -7.62 2.86 27.97
N THR A 357 -8.71 2.35 27.39
CA THR A 357 -9.89 1.87 28.12
C THR A 357 -9.73 0.48 28.74
N GLY A 358 -8.58 -0.18 28.52
CA GLY A 358 -8.28 -1.50 29.08
C GLY A 358 -8.61 -2.68 28.16
N LYS A 359 -8.88 -2.46 26.86
CA LYS A 359 -9.15 -3.53 25.86
C LYS A 359 -8.13 -4.69 25.94
N THR A 360 -6.84 -4.38 25.97
CA THR A 360 -5.80 -5.43 26.02
C THR A 360 -5.80 -6.20 27.34
N THR A 361 -6.20 -5.56 28.45
CA THR A 361 -6.38 -6.22 29.75
C THR A 361 -7.56 -7.20 29.70
N ILE A 362 -8.66 -6.82 29.07
CA ILE A 362 -9.82 -7.68 28.84
C ILE A 362 -9.44 -8.87 27.96
N ILE A 363 -8.76 -8.63 26.83
CA ILE A 363 -8.25 -9.70 25.96
C ILE A 363 -7.38 -10.68 26.75
N ARG A 364 -6.42 -10.19 27.54
CA ARG A 364 -5.54 -11.04 28.35
C ARG A 364 -6.31 -11.90 29.35
N THR A 365 -7.34 -11.32 29.97
CA THR A 365 -8.23 -12.00 30.93
C THR A 365 -9.09 -13.06 30.21
N MET A 366 -9.68 -12.74 29.06
CA MET A 366 -10.44 -13.68 28.23
C MET A 366 -9.58 -14.88 27.82
N VAL A 367 -8.36 -14.65 27.34
CA VAL A 367 -7.46 -15.74 26.93
C VAL A 367 -7.06 -16.60 28.12
N ALA A 368 -6.71 -16.00 29.26
CA ALA A 368 -6.33 -16.74 30.46
C ALA A 368 -7.49 -17.61 30.98
N THR A 369 -8.69 -17.05 31.07
CA THR A 369 -9.91 -17.76 31.48
C THR A 369 -10.27 -18.87 30.49
N TRP A 370 -10.23 -18.62 29.18
CA TRP A 370 -10.46 -19.64 28.14
C TRP A 370 -9.49 -20.82 28.29
N LYS A 371 -8.19 -20.54 28.44
CA LYS A 371 -7.19 -21.60 28.62
C LYS A 371 -7.44 -22.41 29.89
N LYS A 372 -7.86 -21.77 30.98
CA LYS A 372 -8.18 -22.45 32.23
C LYS A 372 -9.37 -23.41 32.07
N ILE A 373 -10.44 -22.95 31.40
CA ILE A 373 -11.61 -23.77 31.06
C ILE A 373 -11.19 -24.97 30.21
N VAL A 374 -10.48 -24.73 29.09
CA VAL A 374 -10.04 -25.77 28.16
C VAL A 374 -9.12 -26.79 28.84
N GLN A 375 -8.17 -26.34 29.67
CA GLN A 375 -7.28 -27.23 30.43
C GLN A 375 -8.04 -28.11 31.43
N ASN A 376 -9.07 -27.58 32.08
CA ASN A 376 -9.89 -28.35 33.00
C ASN A 376 -10.76 -29.37 32.27
N ARG A 377 -11.31 -29.02 31.11
CA ARG A 377 -12.09 -29.94 30.26
C ARG A 377 -11.21 -31.05 29.64
N ALA A 378 -10.00 -30.73 29.21
CA ALA A 378 -9.05 -31.68 28.61
C ALA A 378 -8.61 -32.80 29.58
N LYS A 379 -8.75 -32.62 30.90
CA LYS A 379 -8.49 -33.69 31.90
C LYS A 379 -9.49 -34.84 31.80
N PHE A 380 -10.66 -34.58 31.21
CA PHE A 380 -11.75 -35.53 31.08
C PHE A 380 -11.97 -35.99 29.63
N SER A 381 -11.08 -35.61 28.69
CA SER A 381 -11.13 -36.05 27.29
C SER A 381 -10.23 -37.28 27.07
N ASP A 382 -10.64 -38.17 26.17
CA ASP A 382 -9.89 -39.39 25.82
C ASP A 382 -8.46 -39.08 25.30
N ASP A 383 -8.30 -38.00 24.52
CA ASP A 383 -6.99 -37.48 24.10
C ASP A 383 -6.84 -35.99 24.46
N ASN A 384 -6.12 -35.75 25.56
CA ASN A 384 -5.84 -34.41 26.06
C ASN A 384 -5.06 -33.54 25.05
N LYS A 385 -4.09 -34.11 24.32
CA LYS A 385 -3.24 -33.32 23.41
C LYS A 385 -4.04 -32.81 22.21
N ASP A 386 -4.86 -33.68 21.63
CA ASP A 386 -5.71 -33.30 20.51
C ASP A 386 -6.81 -32.33 20.93
N PHE A 387 -7.41 -32.51 22.12
CA PHE A 387 -8.36 -31.54 22.67
C PHE A 387 -7.74 -30.14 22.83
N LEU A 388 -6.54 -30.05 23.43
CA LEU A 388 -5.85 -28.77 23.58
C LEU A 388 -5.50 -28.12 22.23
N LYS A 389 -5.15 -28.93 21.22
CA LYS A 389 -4.87 -28.45 19.86
C LYS A 389 -6.13 -27.93 19.17
N GLN A 390 -7.25 -28.66 19.31
CA GLN A 390 -8.55 -28.29 18.77
C GLN A 390 -9.04 -26.95 19.33
N TYR A 391 -8.91 -26.73 20.64
CA TYR A 391 -9.39 -25.50 21.31
C TYR A 391 -8.30 -24.44 21.53
N LYS A 392 -7.25 -24.46 20.71
CA LYS A 392 -6.17 -23.48 20.76
C LYS A 392 -6.70 -22.07 20.47
N VAL A 393 -6.14 -21.08 21.17
CA VAL A 393 -6.39 -19.65 20.92
C VAL A 393 -5.56 -19.18 19.73
N ARG A 394 -6.22 -18.48 18.80
CA ARG A 394 -5.61 -17.75 17.69
C ARG A 394 -5.82 -16.27 17.90
N MET A 395 -4.78 -15.49 17.66
CA MET A 395 -4.82 -14.04 17.79
C MET A 395 -4.27 -13.42 16.51
N ALA A 396 -4.98 -12.44 15.98
CA ALA A 396 -4.64 -11.81 14.73
C ALA A 396 -4.89 -10.31 14.75
N SER A 397 -4.17 -9.60 13.88
CA SER A 397 -4.42 -8.18 13.61
C SER A 397 -4.16 -7.85 12.14
N PRO A 398 -4.77 -6.79 11.58
CA PRO A 398 -4.49 -6.38 10.19
C PRO A 398 -3.02 -5.98 9.96
N THR A 399 -2.31 -5.53 10.99
CA THR A 399 -0.91 -5.07 10.88
C THR A 399 0.05 -5.90 11.72
N GLY A 400 1.29 -6.05 11.24
CA GLY A 400 2.33 -6.79 11.95
C GLY A 400 2.65 -6.17 13.31
N ARG A 401 2.69 -4.84 13.38
CA ARG A 401 2.97 -4.12 14.62
C ARG A 401 1.93 -4.35 15.71
N ALA A 402 0.64 -4.28 15.35
CA ALA A 402 -0.43 -4.53 16.31
C ALA A 402 -0.43 -5.99 16.78
N ALA A 403 -0.17 -6.95 15.88
CA ALA A 403 0.02 -8.36 16.25
C ALA A 403 1.17 -8.53 17.25
N LYS A 404 2.35 -7.96 16.95
CA LYS A 404 3.52 -8.03 17.85
C LYS A 404 3.23 -7.45 19.23
N ARG A 405 2.61 -6.26 19.28
CA ARG A 405 2.19 -5.62 20.54
C ARG A 405 1.20 -6.51 21.31
N MET A 406 0.26 -7.13 20.62
CA MET A 406 -0.67 -8.08 21.24
C MET A 406 0.09 -9.25 21.88
N THR A 407 1.11 -9.78 21.21
CA THR A 407 1.97 -10.82 21.78
C THR A 407 2.72 -10.35 23.02
N GLU A 408 3.34 -9.18 22.98
CA GLU A 408 4.07 -8.61 24.11
C GLU A 408 3.18 -8.40 25.35
N VAL A 409 1.97 -7.88 25.16
CA VAL A 409 1.08 -7.55 26.29
C VAL A 409 0.34 -8.78 26.83
N THR A 410 -0.06 -9.70 25.95
CA THR A 410 -0.85 -10.86 26.37
C THR A 410 0.02 -12.05 26.76
N GLY A 411 1.24 -12.14 26.24
CA GLY A 411 2.14 -13.29 26.38
C GLY A 411 1.78 -14.48 25.48
N TYR A 412 0.98 -14.27 24.43
CA TYR A 412 0.56 -15.31 23.49
C TYR A 412 0.85 -14.93 22.04
N ASP A 413 1.17 -15.91 21.21
CA ASP A 413 1.50 -15.67 19.80
C ASP A 413 0.30 -15.06 19.04
N ALA A 414 0.55 -13.93 18.39
CA ALA A 414 -0.34 -13.29 17.44
C ALA A 414 0.37 -13.13 16.10
N SER A 415 -0.38 -13.12 15.02
CA SER A 415 0.14 -12.89 13.67
C SER A 415 -0.66 -11.84 12.93
N THR A 416 -0.19 -11.42 11.75
CA THR A 416 -1.07 -10.71 10.82
C THR A 416 -2.19 -11.64 10.35
N ILE A 417 -3.32 -11.06 9.92
CA ILE A 417 -4.40 -11.84 9.30
C ILE A 417 -3.90 -12.53 8.03
N HIS A 418 -3.08 -11.85 7.21
CA HIS A 418 -2.46 -12.44 6.02
C HIS A 418 -1.66 -13.71 6.37
N ARG A 419 -0.82 -13.65 7.40
CA ARG A 419 -0.04 -14.81 7.88
C ARG A 419 -0.92 -15.89 8.51
N LEU A 420 -1.98 -15.51 9.22
CA LEU A 420 -2.96 -16.48 9.75
C LEU A 420 -3.65 -17.25 8.62
N LEU A 421 -3.91 -16.59 7.49
CA LEU A 421 -4.56 -17.17 6.31
C LEU A 421 -3.60 -17.84 5.33
N GLY A 422 -2.28 -17.78 5.57
CA GLY A 422 -1.28 -18.33 4.66
C GLY A 422 -1.23 -17.61 3.31
N ILE A 423 -1.55 -16.32 3.26
CA ILE A 423 -1.50 -15.51 2.02
C ILE A 423 -0.05 -15.09 1.76
N ALA A 424 0.54 -15.56 0.65
CA ALA A 424 1.76 -15.03 0.05
C ALA A 424 1.44 -14.00 -1.04
N ASP A 425 2.43 -13.22 -1.51
CA ASP A 425 2.26 -12.04 -2.37
C ASP A 425 1.49 -12.33 -3.69
N LEU A 426 0.15 -12.14 -3.63
CA LEU A 426 -0.87 -12.34 -4.69
C LEU A 426 -1.47 -13.75 -4.80
N ASP A 427 -1.18 -14.64 -3.86
CA ASP A 427 -1.77 -15.99 -3.85
C ASP A 427 -3.15 -16.03 -3.15
N GLU A 428 -3.96 -17.01 -3.54
CA GLU A 428 -5.16 -17.39 -2.81
C GLU A 428 -4.79 -17.85 -1.38
N PRO A 429 -5.64 -17.60 -0.37
CA PRO A 429 -5.36 -17.99 0.99
C PRO A 429 -5.32 -19.51 1.14
N GLU A 430 -4.25 -20.02 1.76
CA GLU A 430 -4.12 -21.43 2.15
C GLU A 430 -5.30 -21.86 3.05
N PHE A 431 -5.67 -20.99 4.00
CA PHE A 431 -6.83 -21.22 4.86
C PHE A 431 -8.08 -20.51 4.33
N ASN A 432 -9.12 -21.28 4.06
CA ASN A 432 -10.35 -20.85 3.43
C ASN A 432 -11.52 -21.75 3.87
N ALA A 433 -12.65 -21.72 3.16
CA ALA A 433 -13.83 -22.51 3.51
C ALA A 433 -13.59 -24.03 3.45
N ASP A 434 -12.76 -24.50 2.52
CA ASP A 434 -12.43 -25.91 2.34
C ASP A 434 -11.30 -26.38 3.27
N ASN A 435 -10.41 -25.45 3.65
CA ASN A 435 -9.33 -25.67 4.60
C ASN A 435 -9.39 -24.65 5.75
N PRO A 436 -10.28 -24.84 6.74
CA PRO A 436 -10.52 -23.83 7.77
C PRO A 436 -9.37 -23.70 8.79
N ILE A 437 -9.31 -22.55 9.45
CA ILE A 437 -8.35 -22.28 10.53
C ILE A 437 -8.58 -23.24 11.70
N ALA A 438 -7.53 -23.92 12.16
CA ALA A 438 -7.58 -24.76 13.34
C ALA A 438 -7.51 -23.95 14.65
N GLY A 439 -8.52 -24.07 15.51
CA GLY A 439 -8.56 -23.50 16.85
C GLY A 439 -9.99 -23.42 17.41
N GLY A 440 -10.12 -23.00 18.67
CA GLY A 440 -11.42 -22.87 19.35
C GLY A 440 -11.84 -21.42 19.62
N LEU A 441 -10.88 -20.50 19.68
CA LEU A 441 -11.11 -19.09 19.93
C LEU A 441 -10.20 -18.25 19.02
N LEU A 442 -10.79 -17.35 18.24
CA LEU A 442 -10.11 -16.34 17.43
C LEU A 442 -10.33 -14.96 18.03
N ILE A 443 -9.26 -14.22 18.27
CA ILE A 443 -9.31 -12.80 18.69
C ILE A 443 -8.69 -11.96 17.58
N ILE A 444 -9.42 -10.96 17.12
CA ILE A 444 -9.00 -10.01 16.09
C ILE A 444 -8.91 -8.63 16.75
N ASP A 445 -7.73 -8.01 16.80
CA ASP A 445 -7.54 -6.66 17.33
C ASP A 445 -7.25 -5.64 16.22
N GLU A 446 -7.47 -4.36 16.52
CA GLU A 446 -7.42 -3.25 15.57
C GLU A 446 -8.37 -3.47 14.37
N ALA A 447 -9.58 -3.97 14.66
CA ALA A 447 -10.61 -4.27 13.65
C ALA A 447 -11.08 -3.05 12.85
N SER A 448 -10.82 -1.81 13.31
CA SER A 448 -11.08 -0.58 12.55
C SER A 448 -10.26 -0.50 11.25
N MET A 449 -9.17 -1.25 11.15
CA MET A 449 -8.32 -1.32 9.96
C MET A 449 -8.76 -2.38 8.94
N LEU A 450 -9.83 -3.15 9.22
CA LEU A 450 -10.33 -4.20 8.33
C LEU A 450 -11.10 -3.63 7.13
N ASP A 451 -10.61 -3.91 5.92
CA ASP A 451 -11.38 -3.74 4.69
C ASP A 451 -12.29 -4.95 4.42
N ILE A 452 -13.20 -4.80 3.47
CA ILE A 452 -14.23 -5.80 3.18
C ILE A 452 -13.65 -7.08 2.55
N GLU A 453 -12.58 -6.97 1.77
CA GLU A 453 -11.99 -8.12 1.06
C GLU A 453 -11.23 -9.04 2.01
N LEU A 454 -10.36 -8.48 2.87
CA LEU A 454 -9.64 -9.23 3.89
C LEU A 454 -10.62 -9.85 4.90
N THR A 455 -11.67 -9.12 5.25
CA THR A 455 -12.74 -9.60 6.14
C THR A 455 -13.46 -10.81 5.53
N SER A 456 -13.84 -10.73 4.25
CA SER A 456 -14.47 -11.83 3.53
C SER A 456 -13.59 -13.09 3.55
N LYS A 457 -12.30 -12.94 3.24
CA LYS A 457 -11.34 -14.07 3.27
C LYS A 457 -11.23 -14.66 4.68
N LEU A 458 -11.09 -13.81 5.70
CA LEU A 458 -10.96 -14.24 7.09
C LEU A 458 -12.17 -15.05 7.56
N PHE A 459 -13.39 -14.50 7.43
CA PHE A 459 -14.59 -15.18 7.94
C PHE A 459 -14.98 -16.41 7.14
N SER A 460 -14.58 -16.51 5.88
CA SER A 460 -14.72 -17.74 5.10
C SER A 460 -13.85 -18.87 5.67
N ALA A 461 -12.69 -18.54 6.24
CA ALA A 461 -11.77 -19.51 6.85
C ALA A 461 -12.11 -19.89 8.31
N VAL A 462 -13.09 -19.23 8.94
CA VAL A 462 -13.50 -19.55 10.32
C VAL A 462 -14.49 -20.74 10.31
N PRO A 463 -14.13 -21.89 10.92
CA PRO A 463 -15.01 -23.05 10.95
C PRO A 463 -16.23 -22.83 11.86
N ASN A 464 -17.27 -23.64 11.65
CA ASN A 464 -18.40 -23.70 12.57
C ASN A 464 -17.93 -24.07 13.98
N GLY A 465 -18.44 -23.38 14.98
CA GLY A 465 -18.15 -23.68 16.39
C GLY A 465 -16.84 -23.12 16.94
N MET A 466 -16.06 -22.36 16.15
CA MET A 466 -14.95 -21.53 16.66
C MET A 466 -15.47 -20.16 17.10
N LYS A 467 -15.22 -19.77 18.35
CA LYS A 467 -15.64 -18.44 18.85
C LYS A 467 -14.78 -17.33 18.25
N VAL A 468 -15.39 -16.18 17.99
CA VAL A 468 -14.69 -15.01 17.43
C VAL A 468 -14.93 -13.77 18.30
N ILE A 469 -13.84 -13.11 18.68
CA ILE A 469 -13.86 -11.84 19.41
C ILE A 469 -13.22 -10.79 18.51
N ILE A 470 -13.97 -9.74 18.19
CA ILE A 470 -13.54 -8.63 17.35
C ILE A 470 -13.34 -7.42 18.24
N VAL A 471 -12.14 -6.86 18.24
CA VAL A 471 -11.71 -5.78 19.12
C VAL A 471 -11.25 -4.60 18.28
N GLY A 472 -11.72 -3.40 18.62
CA GLY A 472 -11.35 -2.20 17.86
C GLY A 472 -11.83 -0.90 18.47
N ASP A 473 -11.67 0.16 17.70
CA ASP A 473 -12.03 1.53 18.06
C ASP A 473 -12.63 2.20 16.83
N SER A 474 -13.95 2.35 16.79
CA SER A 474 -14.68 2.90 15.64
C SER A 474 -14.34 4.36 15.35
N ASP A 475 -13.82 5.09 16.34
CA ASP A 475 -13.42 6.49 16.19
C ASP A 475 -12.00 6.65 15.59
N GLN A 476 -11.23 5.56 15.50
CA GLN A 476 -9.94 5.59 14.80
C GLN A 476 -10.11 5.65 13.27
N LEU A 477 -9.01 5.93 12.58
CA LEU A 477 -9.01 5.92 11.11
C LEU A 477 -9.51 4.56 10.59
N PRO A 478 -10.46 4.58 9.64
CA PRO A 478 -10.98 3.36 9.02
C PRO A 478 -9.91 2.70 8.13
N SER A 479 -10.23 1.52 7.59
CA SER A 479 -9.37 0.76 6.68
C SER A 479 -8.90 1.59 5.49
N VAL A 480 -7.71 1.29 4.96
CA VAL A 480 -7.22 1.91 3.72
C VAL A 480 -8.02 1.44 2.50
N GLY A 481 -8.39 0.15 2.47
CA GLY A 481 -9.23 -0.41 1.42
C GLY A 481 -10.74 -0.16 1.61
N PRO A 482 -11.56 -0.51 0.61
CA PRO A 482 -13.02 -0.39 0.65
C PRO A 482 -13.68 -1.05 1.86
N GLY A 483 -14.73 -0.43 2.39
CA GLY A 483 -15.55 -0.98 3.47
C GLY A 483 -15.45 -0.20 4.78
N ASN A 484 -16.40 -0.45 5.68
CA ASN A 484 -16.44 0.15 7.02
C ASN A 484 -16.83 -0.91 8.05
N VAL A 485 -16.12 -2.05 8.02
CA VAL A 485 -16.56 -3.31 8.62
C VAL A 485 -16.91 -3.13 10.10
N LEU A 486 -16.00 -2.63 10.94
CA LEU A 486 -16.24 -2.53 12.37
C LEU A 486 -17.49 -1.70 12.71
N GLU A 487 -17.65 -0.55 12.05
CA GLU A 487 -18.81 0.33 12.25
C GLU A 487 -20.11 -0.33 11.76
N ASP A 488 -20.08 -1.00 10.61
CA ASP A 488 -21.23 -1.72 10.07
C ASP A 488 -21.65 -2.87 11.00
N LEU A 489 -20.69 -3.55 11.63
CA LEU A 489 -20.96 -4.61 12.63
C LEU A 489 -21.57 -4.05 13.93
N VAL A 490 -21.05 -2.92 14.42
CA VAL A 490 -21.56 -2.26 15.64
C VAL A 490 -22.97 -1.73 15.40
N THR A 491 -23.20 -1.08 14.26
CA THR A 491 -24.48 -0.43 13.92
C THR A 491 -25.55 -1.41 13.46
N SER A 492 -25.22 -2.65 13.09
CA SER A 492 -26.24 -3.68 12.77
C SER A 492 -27.04 -4.09 14.00
N GLY A 493 -26.41 -4.10 15.19
CA GLY A 493 -27.03 -4.51 16.44
C GLY A 493 -27.28 -6.02 16.57
N ASP A 494 -26.89 -6.83 15.59
CA ASP A 494 -27.11 -8.28 15.59
C ASP A 494 -26.04 -9.04 16.40
N ILE A 495 -24.87 -8.42 16.62
CA ILE A 495 -23.75 -9.03 17.32
C ILE A 495 -23.67 -8.48 18.75
N PRO A 496 -23.60 -9.34 19.78
CA PRO A 496 -23.37 -8.91 21.16
C PRO A 496 -22.15 -7.99 21.27
N HIS A 497 -22.35 -6.81 21.86
CA HIS A 497 -21.39 -5.72 21.85
C HIS A 497 -21.26 -5.08 23.22
N VAL A 498 -20.03 -4.73 23.61
CA VAL A 498 -19.72 -3.86 24.74
C VAL A 498 -18.77 -2.75 24.30
N GLU A 499 -19.15 -1.49 24.56
CA GLU A 499 -18.28 -0.33 24.38
C GLU A 499 -17.69 0.12 25.73
N LEU A 500 -16.37 0.16 25.82
CA LEU A 500 -15.66 0.66 26.98
C LEU A 500 -15.53 2.18 26.92
N GLN A 501 -16.08 2.87 27.91
CA GLN A 501 -16.09 4.34 27.97
C GLN A 501 -15.03 4.92 28.93
N VAL A 502 -14.64 4.17 29.96
CA VAL A 502 -13.72 4.65 31.00
C VAL A 502 -12.27 4.48 30.57
N ILE A 503 -11.48 5.56 30.61
CA ILE A 503 -10.06 5.57 30.22
C ILE A 503 -9.16 5.49 31.46
N TYR A 504 -8.26 4.51 31.46
CA TYR A 504 -7.36 4.14 32.56
C TYR A 504 -5.87 4.48 32.31
N ARG A 505 -5.56 5.04 31.13
CA ARG A 505 -4.19 5.16 30.60
C ARG A 505 -3.23 6.00 31.45
N GLN A 506 -3.76 6.99 32.20
CA GLN A 506 -3.04 7.86 33.15
C GLN A 506 -4.02 8.36 34.23
N GLY A 507 -3.50 8.89 35.36
CA GLY A 507 -4.31 9.29 36.51
C GLY A 507 -5.55 10.13 36.15
N ARG A 508 -6.65 9.94 36.90
CA ARG A 508 -7.92 10.68 36.71
C ARG A 508 -7.64 12.17 36.47
N GLY A 509 -7.76 12.65 35.22
CA GLY A 509 -7.59 14.08 34.91
C GLY A 509 -6.74 14.47 33.69
N SER A 510 -6.13 13.55 32.92
CA SER A 510 -5.34 13.90 31.72
C SER A 510 -6.09 14.82 30.75
N SER A 511 -5.43 15.90 30.31
CA SER A 511 -6.02 16.85 29.36
C SER A 511 -6.02 16.33 27.92
N ILE A 512 -5.14 15.38 27.60
CA ILE A 512 -5.10 14.66 26.32
C ILE A 512 -6.38 13.82 26.16
N THR A 513 -6.74 13.07 27.19
CA THR A 513 -7.96 12.26 27.19
C THR A 513 -9.21 13.11 27.02
N LYS A 514 -9.32 14.20 27.78
CA LYS A 514 -10.44 15.15 27.64
C LYS A 514 -10.53 15.71 26.22
N LEU A 515 -9.39 16.10 25.65
CA LEU A 515 -9.34 16.58 24.26
C LEU A 515 -9.83 15.52 23.27
N ALA A 516 -9.42 14.27 23.42
CA ALA A 516 -9.88 13.17 22.57
C ALA A 516 -11.39 12.97 22.64
N THR A 517 -11.98 13.07 23.84
CA THR A 517 -13.45 13.03 24.01
C THR A 517 -14.15 14.19 23.30
N HIS A 518 -13.66 15.43 23.44
CA HIS A 518 -14.23 16.59 22.73
C HIS A 518 -14.14 16.44 21.21
N ILE A 519 -13.00 15.96 20.70
CA ILE A 519 -12.84 15.73 19.26
C ILE A 519 -13.80 14.64 18.78
N LYS A 520 -13.98 13.54 19.52
CA LYS A 520 -15.00 12.51 19.21
C LYS A 520 -16.41 13.12 19.07
N GLN A 521 -16.73 14.09 19.94
CA GLN A 521 -18.01 14.83 19.92
C GLN A 521 -18.08 15.91 18.82
N GLY A 522 -17.01 16.13 18.06
CA GLY A 522 -16.97 17.12 16.98
C GLY A 522 -16.55 18.52 17.41
N GLU A 523 -16.01 18.67 18.60
CA GLU A 523 -15.76 19.96 19.23
C GLU A 523 -14.28 20.16 19.57
N LEU A 524 -13.84 21.42 19.59
CA LEU A 524 -12.62 21.81 20.29
C LEU A 524 -13.01 22.44 21.62
N PRO A 525 -12.36 22.04 22.74
CA PRO A 525 -12.64 22.64 24.02
C PRO A 525 -12.19 24.11 24.04
N ALA A 526 -12.85 24.94 24.84
CA ALA A 526 -12.49 26.36 25.00
C ALA A 526 -11.04 26.57 25.47
N ASP A 527 -10.48 25.59 26.17
CA ASP A 527 -9.10 25.60 26.66
C ASP A 527 -8.08 25.08 25.63
N PHE A 528 -8.46 24.83 24.37
CA PHE A 528 -7.62 24.18 23.36
C PHE A 528 -6.25 24.86 23.15
N ILE A 529 -6.22 26.20 23.14
CA ILE A 529 -4.99 27.00 22.96
C ILE A 529 -4.23 27.15 24.29
N THR A 530 -4.88 26.87 25.42
CA THR A 530 -4.28 26.99 26.75
C THR A 530 -3.40 25.78 27.03
N ASN A 531 -2.14 26.05 27.40
CA ASN A 531 -1.20 24.99 27.78
C ASN A 531 -1.62 24.37 29.11
N GLN A 532 -1.60 23.03 29.15
CA GLN A 532 -1.87 22.18 30.30
C GLN A 532 -0.59 21.43 30.69
N SER A 533 -0.62 20.64 31.77
CA SER A 533 0.56 19.90 32.25
C SER A 533 1.08 18.84 31.27
N ASP A 534 0.18 18.20 30.51
CA ASP A 534 0.44 17.12 29.56
C ASP A 534 0.13 17.50 28.10
N ARG A 535 -0.35 18.73 27.85
CA ARG A 535 -0.71 19.22 26.51
C ARG A 535 -0.22 20.64 26.29
N SER A 536 0.37 20.94 25.14
CA SER A 536 0.69 22.32 24.74
C SER A 536 0.29 22.59 23.29
N SER A 537 -0.11 23.83 23.01
CA SER A 537 -0.62 24.24 21.70
C SER A 537 0.16 25.44 21.17
N PHE A 538 0.76 25.28 20.00
CA PHE A 538 1.51 26.32 19.29
C PHE A 538 0.79 26.66 17.99
N MET A 539 -0.09 27.67 18.05
CA MET A 539 -0.88 28.10 16.90
C MET A 539 -0.05 29.05 16.02
N VAL A 540 0.34 28.60 14.84
CA VAL A 540 1.21 29.32 13.90
C VAL A 540 0.71 29.18 12.47
N LYS A 541 1.12 30.08 11.57
CA LYS A 541 0.80 29.96 10.13
C LYS A 541 1.55 28.80 9.50
N ALA A 542 1.04 28.27 8.38
CA ALA A 542 1.60 27.12 7.68
C ALA A 542 3.10 27.27 7.35
N GLU A 543 3.55 28.47 6.99
CA GLU A 543 4.95 28.76 6.66
C GLU A 543 5.88 28.71 7.89
N GLN A 544 5.33 28.93 9.08
CA GLN A 544 6.07 28.97 10.35
C GLN A 544 6.15 27.59 11.03
N VAL A 545 5.31 26.64 10.60
CA VAL A 545 5.25 25.30 11.18
C VAL A 545 6.61 24.61 11.26
N PRO A 546 7.45 24.57 10.20
CA PRO A 546 8.74 23.88 10.28
C PRO A 546 9.65 24.45 11.37
N GLN A 547 9.65 25.78 11.53
CA GLN A 547 10.44 26.45 12.56
C GLN A 547 9.89 26.18 13.97
N ALA A 548 8.56 26.20 14.13
CA ALA A 548 7.92 25.88 15.40
C ALA A 548 8.21 24.43 15.84
N VAL A 549 8.05 23.46 14.93
CA VAL A 549 8.38 22.05 15.20
C VAL A 549 9.87 21.90 15.55
N GLN A 550 10.77 22.58 14.83
CA GLN A 550 12.20 22.55 15.15
C GLN A 550 12.50 23.05 16.58
N GLN A 551 11.87 24.14 17.01
CA GLN A 551 12.03 24.66 18.37
C GLN A 551 11.48 23.69 19.42
N VAL A 552 10.30 23.11 19.17
CA VAL A 552 9.69 22.10 20.04
C VAL A 552 10.60 20.88 20.19
N VAL A 553 11.14 20.35 19.09
CA VAL A 553 12.04 19.19 19.12
C VAL A 553 13.32 19.52 19.90
N ARG A 554 13.92 20.71 19.70
CA ARG A 554 15.09 21.15 20.50
C ARG A 554 14.81 21.20 21.99
N LEU A 555 13.63 21.72 22.38
CA LEU A 555 13.21 21.76 23.77
C LEU A 555 12.97 20.36 24.34
N ALA A 556 12.38 19.46 23.55
CA ALA A 556 12.17 18.07 23.96
C ALA A 556 13.51 17.34 24.18
N ILE A 557 14.47 17.50 23.27
CA ILE A 557 15.83 16.96 23.43
C ILE A 557 16.48 17.51 24.70
N LYS A 558 16.37 18.82 24.97
CA LYS A 558 16.89 19.44 26.20
C LYS A 558 16.24 18.89 27.48
N LYS A 559 14.97 18.46 27.40
CA LYS A 559 14.24 17.79 28.50
C LYS A 559 14.55 16.30 28.62
N GLY A 560 15.41 15.75 27.75
CA GLY A 560 15.85 14.36 27.81
C GLY A 560 15.04 13.38 26.96
N TYR A 561 14.09 13.85 26.13
CA TYR A 561 13.39 12.98 25.19
C TYR A 561 14.35 12.50 24.09
N THR A 562 14.35 11.19 23.84
CA THR A 562 15.08 10.58 22.72
C THR A 562 14.22 10.54 21.46
N GLN A 563 14.82 10.16 20.33
CA GLN A 563 14.10 9.93 19.07
C GLN A 563 13.08 8.77 19.16
N ASP A 564 13.24 7.87 20.14
CA ASP A 564 12.37 6.71 20.35
C ASP A 564 11.15 7.11 21.21
N ASP A 565 11.32 8.11 22.08
CA ASP A 565 10.25 8.66 22.92
C ASP A 565 9.31 9.61 22.15
N LEU A 566 9.83 10.29 21.13
CA LEU A 566 9.17 11.37 20.40
C LEU A 566 8.73 10.91 19.01
N GLN A 567 7.50 11.24 18.63
CA GLN A 567 7.03 11.08 17.26
C GLN A 567 6.39 12.35 16.70
N ILE A 568 6.81 12.75 15.50
CA ILE A 568 6.14 13.82 14.74
C ILE A 568 5.10 13.16 13.82
N LEU A 569 3.86 13.62 13.91
CA LEU A 569 2.75 13.14 13.08
C LEU A 569 2.24 14.28 12.19
N THR A 570 2.19 14.03 10.89
CA THR A 570 1.68 14.98 9.88
C THR A 570 0.94 14.23 8.77
N PRO A 571 -0.14 14.76 8.18
CA PRO A 571 -0.99 13.98 7.28
C PRO A 571 -0.36 13.70 5.90
N MET A 572 0.54 14.57 5.44
CA MET A 572 1.05 14.56 4.05
C MET A 572 2.59 14.46 3.97
N TYR A 573 3.11 13.95 2.85
CA TYR A 573 4.55 13.80 2.61
C TYR A 573 5.22 15.03 1.99
N LYS A 574 4.68 15.55 0.88
CA LYS A 574 5.35 16.51 -0.02
C LYS A 574 4.95 17.98 0.22
N THR A 575 4.94 18.42 1.48
CA THR A 575 4.72 19.83 1.84
C THR A 575 5.86 20.32 2.75
N SER A 576 5.98 21.65 2.98
CA SER A 576 6.97 22.21 3.91
C SER A 576 6.80 21.69 5.34
N ALA A 577 5.55 21.43 5.75
CA ALA A 577 5.18 20.78 7.01
C ALA A 577 4.93 19.26 6.86
N GLY A 578 5.42 18.67 5.77
CA GLY A 578 5.21 17.27 5.42
C GLY A 578 6.30 16.34 5.95
N VAL A 579 6.03 15.04 5.90
CA VAL A 579 6.90 13.97 6.43
C VAL A 579 8.34 14.12 5.94
N THR A 580 8.56 14.39 4.66
CA THR A 580 9.92 14.45 4.07
C THR A 580 10.74 15.60 4.67
N ALA A 581 10.17 16.80 4.74
CA ALA A 581 10.86 17.98 5.27
C ALA A 581 11.11 17.86 6.78
N LEU A 582 10.10 17.38 7.53
CA LEU A 582 10.20 17.20 8.98
C LEU A 582 11.18 16.08 9.36
N ASN A 583 11.27 15.00 8.58
CA ASN A 583 12.29 13.97 8.76
C ASN A 583 13.70 14.53 8.61
N GLN A 584 13.95 15.31 7.54
CA GLN A 584 15.28 15.88 7.31
C GLN A 584 15.68 16.85 8.43
N MET A 585 14.73 17.67 8.90
CA MET A 585 14.93 18.58 10.03
C MET A 585 15.24 17.81 11.32
N ALA A 586 14.41 16.82 11.66
CA ALA A 586 14.55 16.05 12.90
C ALA A 586 15.83 15.21 12.91
N GLN A 587 16.20 14.60 11.77
CA GLN A 587 17.47 13.89 11.61
C GLN A 587 18.65 14.81 11.94
N ASN A 588 18.64 16.06 11.48
CA ASN A 588 19.73 17.00 11.76
C ASN A 588 19.77 17.48 13.22
N LEU A 589 18.68 17.35 13.97
CA LEU A 589 18.64 17.66 15.40
C LEU A 589 19.05 16.46 16.26
N PHE A 590 18.48 15.28 16.02
CA PHE A 590 18.73 14.07 16.81
C PHE A 590 20.04 13.38 16.42
N ASN A 591 20.38 13.39 15.14
CA ASN A 591 21.54 12.69 14.59
C ASN A 591 22.32 13.57 13.58
N PRO A 592 22.91 14.70 14.04
CA PRO A 592 23.61 15.63 13.16
C PRO A 592 24.77 14.95 12.40
N LEU A 593 24.99 15.38 11.16
CA LEU A 593 26.06 14.85 10.33
C LEU A 593 27.44 15.18 10.92
N LYS A 594 28.24 14.15 11.23
CA LYS A 594 29.61 14.30 11.71
C LYS A 594 30.61 14.05 10.56
N PRO A 595 31.74 14.79 10.48
CA PRO A 595 32.67 14.70 9.35
C PRO A 595 33.24 13.30 9.05
N THR A 596 33.42 12.47 10.08
CA THR A 596 34.06 11.15 9.97
C THR A 596 33.09 9.98 10.06
N GLN A 597 31.77 10.24 10.14
CA GLN A 597 30.81 9.14 10.26
C GLN A 597 30.51 8.50 8.90
N LYS A 598 30.34 7.19 8.91
CA LYS A 598 29.82 6.48 7.74
C LYS A 598 28.37 6.92 7.48
N THR A 599 28.07 7.18 6.22
CA THR A 599 26.73 7.49 5.71
C THR A 599 26.45 6.72 4.43
N LEU A 600 25.18 6.43 4.15
CA LEU A 600 24.77 5.82 2.89
C LEU A 600 23.64 6.61 2.26
N GLN A 601 23.86 7.10 1.04
CA GLN A 601 22.85 7.88 0.31
C GLN A 601 22.04 6.97 -0.61
N PHE A 602 20.71 7.14 -0.57
CA PHE A 602 19.75 6.52 -1.47
C PHE A 602 18.69 7.55 -1.89
N GLY A 603 18.64 7.86 -3.19
CA GLY A 603 17.86 8.98 -3.70
C GLY A 603 18.26 10.31 -3.03
N THR A 604 17.29 11.00 -2.46
CA THR A 604 17.48 12.26 -1.72
C THR A 604 17.78 12.05 -0.23
N THR A 605 17.68 10.82 0.27
CA THR A 605 17.86 10.50 1.69
C THR A 605 19.29 10.07 1.97
N ILE A 606 19.88 10.62 3.03
CA ILE A 606 21.20 10.21 3.53
C ILE A 606 21.00 9.49 4.85
N PHE A 607 21.17 8.17 4.86
CA PHE A 607 21.10 7.35 6.06
C PHE A 607 22.39 7.43 6.87
N ARG A 608 22.25 7.45 8.19
CA ARG A 608 23.32 7.59 9.18
C ARG A 608 23.13 6.52 10.25
N ARG A 609 24.23 6.04 10.83
CA ARG A 609 24.15 5.20 12.03
C ARG A 609 23.37 5.94 13.13
N GLY A 610 22.43 5.25 13.77
CA GLY A 610 21.55 5.79 14.79
C GLY A 610 20.22 6.32 14.25
N ASP A 611 20.04 6.45 12.94
CA ASP A 611 18.78 6.96 12.38
C ASP A 611 17.61 6.02 12.66
N LYS A 612 16.48 6.64 13.01
CA LYS A 612 15.18 5.99 13.10
C LYS A 612 14.59 5.83 11.69
N VAL A 613 14.26 4.60 11.31
CA VAL A 613 13.75 4.23 9.98
C VAL A 613 12.41 3.49 10.07
N LEU A 614 11.65 3.49 8.98
CA LEU A 614 10.36 2.81 8.81
C LEU A 614 10.49 1.81 7.67
N GLN A 615 10.04 0.57 7.89
CA GLN A 615 9.85 -0.41 6.83
C GLN A 615 8.59 -0.06 6.01
N LEU A 616 8.70 -0.05 4.68
CA LEU A 616 7.63 0.36 3.77
C LEU A 616 6.90 -0.81 3.09
N GLU A 617 7.49 -1.99 3.11
CA GLU A 617 7.00 -3.22 2.46
C GLU A 617 7.00 -4.37 3.48
N ASN A 618 6.06 -5.30 3.35
CA ASN A 618 6.10 -6.50 4.18
C ASN A 618 7.20 -7.43 3.67
N ASP A 619 7.95 -8.04 4.59
CA ASP A 619 8.87 -9.13 4.29
C ASP A 619 8.63 -10.24 5.32
N SER A 620 7.79 -11.19 4.92
CA SER A 620 7.36 -12.29 5.77
C SER A 620 8.49 -13.25 6.11
N GLU A 621 9.47 -13.43 5.22
CA GLU A 621 10.64 -14.30 5.46
C GLU A 621 11.54 -13.72 6.55
N ARG A 622 11.78 -12.40 6.48
CA ARG A 622 12.57 -11.67 7.47
C ARG A 622 11.75 -11.17 8.65
N ASP A 623 10.47 -11.54 8.76
CA ASP A 623 9.56 -11.22 9.87
C ASP A 623 9.57 -9.72 10.21
N VAL A 624 9.53 -8.86 9.19
CA VAL A 624 9.45 -7.41 9.32
C VAL A 624 8.32 -6.89 8.44
N TYR A 625 7.53 -5.97 8.96
CA TYR A 625 6.28 -5.57 8.33
C TYR A 625 6.24 -4.08 8.00
N ASN A 626 5.40 -3.72 7.03
CA ASN A 626 5.16 -2.33 6.67
C ASN A 626 4.65 -1.54 7.89
N GLY A 627 5.35 -0.46 8.23
CA GLY A 627 5.08 0.36 9.41
C GLY A 627 5.96 0.04 10.62
N ASP A 628 6.78 -1.01 10.57
CA ASP A 628 7.74 -1.29 11.64
C ASP A 628 8.82 -0.21 11.68
N MET A 629 9.09 0.27 12.89
CA MET A 629 10.15 1.24 13.15
C MET A 629 11.40 0.52 13.60
N GLY A 630 12.53 0.87 12.99
CA GLY A 630 13.84 0.31 13.31
C GLY A 630 14.89 1.40 13.51
N LYS A 631 16.08 0.99 13.92
CA LYS A 631 17.23 1.88 14.11
C LYS A 631 18.43 1.35 13.37
N ILE A 632 19.08 2.21 12.59
CA ILE A 632 20.31 1.81 11.88
C ILE A 632 21.43 1.60 12.90
N THR A 633 21.89 0.37 13.09
CA THR A 633 22.97 0.02 14.03
C THR A 633 24.35 0.11 13.39
N ALA A 634 24.45 -0.18 12.09
CA ALA A 634 25.70 -0.10 11.34
C ALA A 634 25.52 0.28 9.88
N ILE A 635 26.59 0.83 9.29
CA ILE A 635 26.75 1.06 7.87
C ILE A 635 28.04 0.39 7.45
N GLN A 636 27.95 -0.55 6.52
CA GLN A 636 29.08 -1.31 6.00
C GLN A 636 29.31 -0.89 4.55
N TYR A 637 30.54 -0.48 4.24
CA TYR A 637 30.96 -0.19 2.89
C TYR A 637 31.55 -1.44 2.23
N LYS A 638 31.50 -1.46 0.91
CA LYS A 638 32.06 -2.56 0.10
C LYS A 638 33.51 -2.95 0.40
N HIS A 639 34.31 -2.02 0.93
CA HIS A 639 35.74 -2.20 1.22
C HIS A 639 36.04 -2.43 2.71
N ASP A 640 35.01 -2.56 3.56
CA ASP A 640 35.21 -2.82 4.98
C ASP A 640 35.68 -4.27 5.22
N VAL A 641 36.61 -4.43 6.17
CA VAL A 641 37.09 -5.75 6.61
C VAL A 641 35.94 -6.54 7.22
N GLY A 642 35.66 -7.74 6.70
CA GLY A 642 34.55 -8.60 7.11
C GLY A 642 33.25 -8.46 6.29
N ASN A 643 33.26 -7.68 5.21
CA ASN A 643 32.16 -7.62 4.24
C ASN A 643 32.49 -8.44 2.98
N ASP A 644 32.25 -9.75 3.04
CA ASP A 644 32.67 -10.72 2.02
C ASP A 644 31.99 -10.50 0.65
N ASP A 645 30.80 -9.92 0.66
CA ASP A 645 29.95 -9.73 -0.52
C ASP A 645 30.26 -8.44 -1.30
N LYS A 646 31.19 -7.60 -0.82
CA LYS A 646 31.67 -6.38 -1.51
C LYS A 646 30.57 -5.38 -1.94
N GLU A 647 29.48 -5.29 -1.18
CA GLU A 647 28.40 -4.31 -1.41
C GLU A 647 28.22 -3.32 -0.25
N ASP A 648 27.74 -2.11 -0.53
CA ASP A 648 27.37 -1.15 0.51
C ASP A 648 26.03 -1.57 1.16
N ARG A 649 25.98 -1.65 2.50
CA ARG A 649 24.85 -2.21 3.26
C ARG A 649 24.50 -1.35 4.48
N LEU A 650 23.22 -1.35 4.85
CA LEU A 650 22.73 -0.91 6.15
C LEU A 650 22.40 -2.12 7.02
N VAL A 651 22.73 -2.05 8.30
CA VAL A 651 22.20 -2.96 9.31
C VAL A 651 21.19 -2.17 10.13
N VAL A 652 19.96 -2.68 10.19
CA VAL A 652 18.84 -2.07 10.90
C VAL A 652 18.37 -3.03 11.97
N ASP A 653 18.31 -2.55 13.20
CA ASP A 653 17.70 -3.26 14.31
C ASP A 653 16.21 -2.95 14.39
N PHE A 654 15.38 -3.98 14.27
CA PHE A 654 13.94 -3.93 14.49
C PHE A 654 13.62 -4.67 15.79
N ASP A 655 13.59 -3.92 16.90
CA ASP A 655 13.31 -4.42 18.26
C ASP A 655 14.16 -5.66 18.64
N GLY A 656 15.47 -5.59 18.47
CA GLY A 656 16.43 -6.65 18.80
C GLY A 656 16.74 -7.61 17.65
N LYS A 657 16.05 -7.48 16.50
CA LYS A 657 16.34 -8.25 15.29
C LYS A 657 17.13 -7.40 14.30
N GLU A 658 18.41 -7.72 14.13
CA GLU A 658 19.25 -7.09 13.12
C GLU A 658 18.98 -7.66 11.72
N LEU A 659 18.58 -6.79 10.80
CA LEU A 659 18.37 -7.09 9.39
C LEU A 659 19.32 -6.27 8.53
N THR A 660 19.95 -6.94 7.57
CA THR A 660 20.88 -6.32 6.62
C THR A 660 20.17 -5.98 5.32
N TYR A 661 20.31 -4.73 4.87
CA TYR A 661 19.75 -4.23 3.64
C TYR A 661 20.88 -3.81 2.69
N PRO A 662 21.08 -4.54 1.59
CA PRO A 662 21.89 -4.05 0.47
C PRO A 662 21.35 -2.73 -0.05
N LYS A 663 22.22 -1.90 -0.62
CA LYS A 663 21.84 -0.58 -1.15
C LYS A 663 20.63 -0.61 -2.09
N LYS A 664 20.49 -1.67 -2.90
CA LYS A 664 19.36 -1.86 -3.82
C LYS A 664 18.00 -2.01 -3.12
N ASN A 665 18.00 -2.56 -1.90
CA ASN A 665 16.78 -2.82 -1.14
C ASN A 665 16.40 -1.65 -0.23
N LEU A 666 17.15 -0.54 -0.27
CA LEU A 666 16.84 0.65 0.54
C LEU A 666 15.57 1.37 0.11
N LYS A 667 14.99 1.05 -1.05
CA LYS A 667 13.64 1.49 -1.43
C LYS A 667 12.56 1.05 -0.42
N GLN A 668 12.85 -0.01 0.35
CA GLN A 668 11.98 -0.54 1.40
C GLN A 668 12.04 0.27 2.70
N LEU A 669 12.94 1.25 2.82
CA LEU A 669 13.17 2.02 4.04
C LEU A 669 12.97 3.51 3.82
N SER A 670 12.34 4.18 4.78
CA SER A 670 12.35 5.64 4.91
C SER A 670 12.80 6.09 6.28
N LEU A 671 13.19 7.36 6.45
CA LEU A 671 13.34 7.94 7.79
C LEU A 671 11.97 7.98 8.51
N ALA A 672 11.99 7.87 9.84
CA ALA A 672 10.78 7.72 10.67
C ALA A 672 10.69 8.68 11.87
N TYR A 673 11.51 9.73 11.92
CA TYR A 673 11.36 10.80 12.91
C TYR A 673 10.00 11.50 12.81
N ALA A 674 9.50 11.63 11.57
CA ALA A 674 8.15 12.03 11.22
C ALA A 674 7.49 10.94 10.38
N THR A 675 6.20 10.69 10.62
CA THR A 675 5.39 9.77 9.82
C THR A 675 3.99 10.33 9.61
N THR A 676 3.20 9.65 8.78
CA THR A 676 1.75 9.91 8.73
C THR A 676 1.04 9.27 9.93
N VAL A 677 -0.16 9.79 10.23
CA VAL A 677 -1.01 9.23 11.28
C VAL A 677 -1.38 7.77 10.97
N HIS A 678 -1.69 7.46 9.71
CA HIS A 678 -1.97 6.08 9.25
C HIS A 678 -0.82 5.12 9.59
N LYS A 679 0.44 5.51 9.30
CA LYS A 679 1.62 4.68 9.59
C LYS A 679 1.96 4.61 11.08
N ALA A 680 1.36 5.45 11.90
CA ALA A 680 1.50 5.42 13.36
C ALA A 680 0.38 4.65 14.07
N GLN A 681 -0.60 4.09 13.34
CA GLN A 681 -1.61 3.20 13.94
C GLN A 681 -0.95 1.98 14.61
N GLY A 682 -1.55 1.50 15.70
CA GLY A 682 -0.97 0.46 16.57
C GLY A 682 0.21 0.91 17.45
N ASN A 683 0.92 1.99 17.09
CA ASN A 683 2.04 2.54 17.86
C ASN A 683 1.60 3.59 18.90
N GLU A 684 2.44 3.81 19.90
CA GLU A 684 2.24 4.83 20.93
C GLU A 684 3.58 5.36 21.44
N PHE A 685 3.66 6.67 21.67
CA PHE A 685 4.91 7.39 21.97
C PHE A 685 4.77 8.21 23.26
N GLN A 686 5.88 8.43 23.97
CA GLN A 686 5.85 9.24 25.20
C GLN A 686 5.44 10.68 24.89
N LEU A 687 5.97 11.24 23.80
CA LEU A 687 5.65 12.57 23.31
C LEU A 687 5.22 12.51 21.84
N VAL A 688 4.05 13.06 21.53
CA VAL A 688 3.60 13.25 20.14
C VAL A 688 3.57 14.73 19.79
N ILE A 689 4.13 15.08 18.64
CA ILE A 689 3.96 16.39 18.01
C ILE A 689 2.99 16.21 16.85
N MET A 690 1.75 16.69 17.01
CA MET A 690 0.71 16.62 16.00
C MET A 690 0.67 17.91 15.20
N VAL A 691 0.91 17.82 13.89
CA VAL A 691 0.99 18.96 12.97
C VAL A 691 -0.25 19.03 12.09
N LEU A 692 -0.99 20.14 12.12
CA LEU A 692 -2.13 20.39 11.21
C LEU A 692 -2.12 21.80 10.60
N THR A 693 -2.32 21.87 9.28
CA THR A 693 -2.44 23.12 8.51
C THR A 693 -3.61 23.02 7.54
N ASN A 694 -4.14 24.16 7.10
CA ASN A 694 -5.25 24.22 6.15
C ASN A 694 -4.87 23.64 4.78
N ASN A 695 -3.58 23.62 4.44
CA ASN A 695 -3.04 23.03 3.22
C ASN A 695 -3.25 21.52 3.10
N PHE A 696 -3.66 20.84 4.19
CA PHE A 696 -3.98 19.42 4.17
C PHE A 696 -5.40 19.11 3.64
N GLY A 697 -6.24 20.13 3.44
CA GLY A 697 -7.48 20.04 2.67
C GLY A 697 -8.42 18.91 3.13
N VAL A 698 -8.74 17.99 2.22
CA VAL A 698 -9.69 16.87 2.41
C VAL A 698 -9.24 15.89 3.50
N MET A 699 -7.94 15.84 3.82
CA MET A 699 -7.45 14.96 4.89
C MET A 699 -7.86 15.44 6.29
N LEU A 700 -8.26 16.70 6.46
CA LEU A 700 -8.68 17.24 7.75
C LEU A 700 -10.04 16.68 8.17
N ASN A 701 -10.01 15.58 8.93
CA ASN A 701 -11.19 14.96 9.50
C ASN A 701 -10.97 14.54 10.96
N ARG A 702 -12.09 14.22 11.63
CA ARG A 702 -12.13 13.89 13.05
C ARG A 702 -11.30 12.67 13.41
N ASN A 703 -11.42 11.58 12.64
CA ASN A 703 -10.72 10.32 12.92
C ASN A 703 -9.21 10.47 12.77
N LEU A 704 -8.74 11.26 11.80
CA LEU A 704 -7.32 11.58 11.64
C LEU A 704 -6.78 12.30 12.87
N LEU A 705 -7.46 13.36 13.32
CA LEU A 705 -7.03 14.12 14.48
C LEU A 705 -7.09 13.26 15.75
N TYR A 706 -8.22 12.57 15.99
CA TYR A 706 -8.41 11.66 17.12
C TYR A 706 -7.35 10.55 17.17
N THR A 707 -7.11 9.88 16.04
CA THR A 707 -6.09 8.82 15.96
C THR A 707 -4.71 9.37 16.27
N GLY A 708 -4.36 10.54 15.73
CA GLY A 708 -3.07 11.20 15.94
C GLY A 708 -2.81 11.56 17.41
N ILE A 709 -3.76 12.25 18.05
CA ILE A 709 -3.58 12.69 19.45
C ILE A 709 -3.56 11.51 20.43
N THR A 710 -4.30 10.43 20.13
CA THR A 710 -4.35 9.25 20.99
C THR A 710 -3.08 8.39 20.86
N ARG A 711 -2.16 8.68 19.94
CA ARG A 711 -0.83 8.05 19.93
C ARG A 711 0.04 8.54 21.10
N ALA A 712 -0.29 9.67 21.72
CA ALA A 712 0.43 10.21 22.88
C ALA A 712 0.15 9.40 24.15
N LYS A 713 1.22 8.92 24.82
CA LYS A 713 1.13 8.30 26.14
C LYS A 713 1.13 9.34 27.25
N SER A 714 2.08 10.28 27.21
CA SER A 714 2.39 11.15 28.36
C SER A 714 2.35 12.65 28.04
N ALA A 715 2.70 13.05 26.82
CA ALA A 715 2.72 14.44 26.42
C ALA A 715 2.25 14.62 24.97
N LEU A 716 1.45 15.65 24.71
CA LEU A 716 0.97 16.03 23.39
C LEU A 716 1.34 17.48 23.09
N ILE A 717 1.90 17.73 21.92
CA ILE A 717 2.16 19.07 21.42
C ILE A 717 1.45 19.25 20.09
N LEU A 718 0.55 20.23 20.02
CA LEU A 718 -0.22 20.58 18.83
C LEU A 718 0.46 21.77 18.15
N VAL A 719 0.81 21.63 16.87
CA VAL A 719 1.49 22.69 16.10
C VAL A 719 0.78 22.96 14.79
N GLY A 720 0.46 24.22 14.51
CA GLY A 720 -0.09 24.64 13.22
C GLY A 720 -1.28 25.58 13.36
N GLU A 721 -2.22 25.57 12.43
CA GLU A 721 -3.26 26.59 12.36
C GLU A 721 -4.48 26.19 13.20
N TYR A 722 -4.99 27.09 14.04
CA TYR A 722 -6.20 26.84 14.83
C TYR A 722 -7.39 26.42 13.95
N ALA A 723 -7.59 27.12 12.83
CA ALA A 723 -8.65 26.83 11.87
C ALA A 723 -8.54 25.40 11.28
N ALA A 724 -7.32 24.86 11.14
CA ALA A 724 -7.12 23.50 10.65
C ALA A 724 -7.55 22.45 11.70
N PHE A 725 -7.24 22.69 12.98
CA PHE A 725 -7.71 21.84 14.08
C PHE A 725 -9.23 21.93 14.26
N GLU A 726 -9.81 23.12 14.17
CA GLU A 726 -11.25 23.34 14.30
C GLU A 726 -12.02 22.67 13.14
N ARG A 727 -11.51 22.83 11.92
CA ARG A 727 -12.04 22.15 10.75
C ARG A 727 -11.94 20.63 10.93
N ALA A 728 -10.78 20.11 11.34
CA ALA A 728 -10.59 18.68 11.54
C ALA A 728 -11.50 18.11 12.63
N SER A 729 -11.74 18.81 13.74
CA SER A 729 -12.65 18.32 14.79
C SER A 729 -14.10 18.28 14.31
N ARG A 730 -14.56 19.33 13.62
CA ARG A 730 -15.96 19.46 13.19
C ARG A 730 -16.29 18.63 11.96
N ALA A 731 -15.34 18.47 11.04
CA ALA A 731 -15.56 17.73 9.80
C ALA A 731 -16.04 16.30 10.11
N ALA A 732 -17.24 15.99 9.62
CA ALA A 732 -17.78 14.65 9.67
C ALA A 732 -16.84 13.69 8.93
N VAL A 733 -16.80 12.46 9.39
CA VAL A 733 -16.12 11.37 8.68
C VAL A 733 -16.83 11.20 7.34
N PRO A 734 -16.11 11.23 6.20
CA PRO A 734 -16.72 10.92 4.92
C PRO A 734 -17.45 9.59 4.99
N LYS A 735 -18.76 9.61 4.74
CA LYS A 735 -19.59 8.40 4.80
C LYS A 735 -19.12 7.43 3.73
N ARG A 736 -18.77 6.22 4.14
CA ARG A 736 -18.45 5.13 3.21
C ARG A 736 -19.76 4.48 2.76
N PHE A 737 -19.93 4.26 1.46
CA PHE A 737 -21.06 3.53 0.94
C PHE A 737 -20.82 2.03 1.04
N THR A 738 -21.46 1.42 2.02
CA THR A 738 -21.48 -0.02 2.27
C THR A 738 -22.94 -0.46 2.44
N PHE A 739 -23.20 -1.73 2.20
CA PHE A 739 -24.50 -2.37 2.41
C PHE A 739 -24.39 -3.56 3.38
N LEU A 740 -23.24 -3.73 4.04
CA LEU A 740 -22.97 -4.82 4.97
C LEU A 740 -23.94 -4.82 6.16
N GLN A 741 -24.19 -3.66 6.77
CA GLN A 741 -25.14 -3.51 7.88
C GLN A 741 -26.51 -4.08 7.51
N GLN A 742 -27.04 -3.69 6.35
CA GLN A 742 -28.35 -4.11 5.86
C GLN A 742 -28.37 -5.59 5.51
N ARG A 743 -27.28 -6.13 4.96
CA ARG A 743 -27.17 -7.57 4.69
C ARG A 743 -27.13 -8.41 5.97
N LEU A 744 -26.65 -7.87 7.07
CA LEU A 744 -26.63 -8.53 8.39
C LEU A 744 -28.01 -8.50 9.05
N SER A 745 -28.69 -7.36 9.02
CA SER A 745 -30.07 -7.29 9.49
C SER A 745 -31.00 -8.11 8.59
N ASP A 746 -31.96 -8.87 9.13
CA ASP A 746 -32.97 -9.59 8.31
C ASP A 746 -34.00 -8.66 7.64
N ASN A 747 -33.86 -7.34 7.80
CA ASN A 747 -34.66 -6.32 7.13
C ASN A 747 -34.11 -6.00 5.73
N THR A 748 -34.28 -6.92 4.78
CA THR A 748 -33.96 -6.66 3.36
C THR A 748 -35.09 -5.98 2.59
N ASN A 749 -36.22 -5.66 3.22
CA ASN A 749 -37.38 -5.06 2.57
C ASN A 749 -37.62 -3.61 3.03
N ASP A 750 -37.79 -2.74 2.04
CA ASP A 750 -38.18 -1.32 2.12
C ASP A 750 -37.14 -0.32 2.67
N PHE A 751 -36.12 -0.02 1.86
CA PHE A 751 -35.59 1.35 1.78
C PHE A 751 -35.54 1.79 0.31
N LYS A 752 -36.64 2.39 -0.15
CA LYS A 752 -36.65 3.20 -1.37
C LYS A 752 -36.04 4.57 -1.03
N SER A 753 -34.96 4.90 -1.74
CA SER A 753 -34.57 6.26 -2.11
C SER A 753 -34.49 7.33 -1.00
N ASP A 754 -33.51 7.22 -0.10
CA ASP A 754 -32.94 8.41 0.58
C ASP A 754 -31.59 8.83 -0.04
N PHE A 755 -31.11 8.12 -1.07
CA PHE A 755 -29.80 8.34 -1.69
C PHE A 755 -29.72 9.56 -2.63
N ILE A 756 -30.78 10.35 -2.78
CA ILE A 756 -30.81 11.43 -3.79
C ILE A 756 -30.60 12.84 -3.19
N SER A 757 -30.67 13.07 -1.88
CA SER A 757 -30.83 14.46 -1.40
C SER A 757 -29.87 15.04 -0.37
N GLU A 758 -28.91 14.34 0.22
CA GLU A 758 -28.01 15.01 1.19
C GLU A 758 -26.54 14.57 1.06
N ASP A 759 -25.67 15.57 0.96
CA ASP A 759 -24.21 15.54 0.90
C ASP A 759 -23.55 15.02 -0.39
N MET A 760 -23.87 15.71 -1.51
CA MET A 760 -22.85 15.95 -2.53
C MET A 760 -21.75 16.83 -1.90
N PRO A 761 -20.47 16.44 -1.84
CA PRO A 761 -19.41 17.43 -1.78
C PRO A 761 -19.48 18.21 -3.10
N VAL A 762 -20.18 19.35 -3.07
CA VAL A 762 -19.94 20.41 -4.03
C VAL A 762 -18.49 20.79 -3.81
N ILE A 763 -17.60 20.22 -4.62
CA ILE A 763 -16.37 20.93 -4.95
C ILE A 763 -16.90 22.16 -5.67
N SER A 764 -17.04 23.25 -4.91
CA SER A 764 -17.25 24.54 -5.52
C SER A 764 -16.05 24.75 -6.43
N GLU A 765 -16.29 24.68 -7.73
CA GLU A 765 -15.55 25.55 -8.63
C GLU A 765 -15.54 26.94 -7.98
N PRO A 766 -14.42 27.68 -7.98
CA PRO A 766 -14.51 29.09 -7.65
C PRO A 766 -15.61 29.64 -8.55
N SER A 767 -16.70 30.14 -7.95
CA SER A 767 -17.85 30.61 -8.71
C SER A 767 -17.39 31.78 -9.56
N THR A 768 -16.95 31.50 -10.78
CA THR A 768 -16.64 32.53 -11.75
C THR A 768 -17.95 32.93 -12.42
N ASN A 769 -18.78 33.64 -11.65
CA ASN A 769 -19.85 34.44 -12.22
C ASN A 769 -19.18 35.64 -12.90
N TYR A 770 -18.82 35.48 -14.18
CA TYR A 770 -18.40 36.63 -14.98
C TYR A 770 -19.65 37.45 -15.33
N LEU A 771 -19.59 38.76 -15.06
CA LEU A 771 -20.59 39.70 -15.52
C LEU A 771 -20.60 39.70 -17.05
N THR A 772 -21.69 39.26 -17.67
CA THR A 772 -21.81 39.26 -19.14
C THR A 772 -22.53 40.53 -19.62
N VAL A 773 -22.18 41.01 -20.82
CA VAL A 773 -22.83 42.17 -21.44
C VAL A 773 -24.34 41.94 -21.64
N ALA A 774 -24.76 40.69 -21.81
CA ALA A 774 -26.17 40.34 -21.92
C ALA A 774 -26.92 40.60 -20.60
N MET A 775 -26.33 40.24 -19.45
CA MET A 775 -26.93 40.42 -18.11
C MET A 775 -27.02 41.89 -17.68
N ILE A 776 -26.09 42.74 -18.14
CA ILE A 776 -26.15 44.19 -17.92
C ILE A 776 -27.25 44.81 -18.80
N LYS A 777 -27.38 44.37 -20.05
CA LYS A 777 -28.38 44.90 -20.99
C LYS A 777 -29.80 44.45 -20.69
N SER A 778 -29.98 43.36 -19.95
CA SER A 778 -31.28 42.87 -19.48
C SER A 778 -31.70 43.46 -18.12
N ASP A 779 -30.90 44.34 -17.51
CA ASP A 779 -31.08 44.85 -16.14
C ASP A 779 -31.15 43.74 -15.05
N GLU A 780 -30.67 42.53 -15.34
CA GLU A 780 -30.62 41.44 -14.35
C GLU A 780 -29.55 41.65 -13.27
N VAL A 781 -28.46 42.34 -13.61
CA VAL A 781 -27.37 42.66 -12.67
C VAL A 781 -26.88 44.09 -12.88
N ASP A 782 -26.92 44.88 -11.82
CA ASP A 782 -26.38 46.26 -11.82
C ASP A 782 -24.88 46.23 -12.16
N PRO A 783 -24.42 46.95 -13.20
CA PRO A 783 -23.01 47.01 -13.55
C PRO A 783 -22.11 47.56 -12.42
N MET A 784 -22.67 48.22 -11.40
CA MET A 784 -21.98 48.72 -10.22
C MET A 784 -22.07 47.78 -9.00
N ILE A 785 -22.45 46.51 -9.19
CA ILE A 785 -22.52 45.53 -8.11
C ILE A 785 -21.18 45.42 -7.37
N GLY A 786 -21.21 45.61 -6.05
CA GLY A 786 -20.00 45.62 -5.19
C GLY A 786 -19.29 46.97 -5.04
N MET A 787 -19.71 48.03 -5.76
CA MET A 787 -19.06 49.36 -5.72
C MET A 787 -19.83 50.41 -4.91
N LYS A 788 -20.72 49.99 -4.00
CA LYS A 788 -21.69 50.89 -3.32
C LYS A 788 -21.08 52.05 -2.50
N ASN A 789 -19.77 52.06 -2.25
CA ASN A 789 -19.07 53.11 -1.49
C ASN A 789 -17.80 53.63 -2.20
N ILE A 790 -17.67 53.42 -3.52
CA ILE A 790 -16.47 53.80 -4.26
C ILE A 790 -16.84 54.84 -5.30
N THR A 791 -16.18 55.99 -5.28
CA THR A 791 -16.35 57.04 -6.28
C THR A 791 -15.25 56.92 -7.33
N PRO A 792 -15.45 57.41 -8.57
CA PRO A 792 -14.38 57.44 -9.58
C PRO A 792 -13.12 58.19 -9.13
N PHE A 793 -13.21 59.06 -8.12
CA PHE A 793 -12.08 59.78 -7.54
C PHE A 793 -11.18 58.93 -6.64
N ASP A 794 -11.61 57.73 -6.22
CA ASP A 794 -10.80 56.82 -5.41
C ASP A 794 -9.75 56.05 -6.24
N PHE A 795 -9.77 56.20 -7.57
CA PHE A 795 -8.85 55.55 -8.52
C PHE A 795 -8.06 56.53 -9.41
N MET A 796 -8.17 57.85 -9.16
CA MET A 796 -7.24 58.87 -9.67
C MET A 796 -6.21 59.19 -8.60
#